data_AF-A0A1E4S1S6-F1
#
_entry.id   AF-A0A1E4S1S6-F1
#
_cell.length_a   1.000
_cell.length_b   1.000
_cell.length_c   1.000
_cell.angle_alpha   90.00
_cell.angle_beta   90.00
_cell.angle_gamma   90.00
#
_symmetry.space_group_name_H-M   'P 1'
#
loop_
_entity.id
_entity.type
_entity.pdbx_description
1 polymer ?
#
loop_
_entity_poly.entity_id
_entity_poly.type
_entity_poly.pdbx_seq_one_letter_code
_entity_poly.pdbx_strand_id
1 'polypeptide(L)'
;MAPPVIRPDNVLKRAEELIAVGKSESALQILHEFLTSKRTRSVAPAALEPIALLFVELSVDLRKGFTLKDGLHQFKKNVQMAENGLPVVENVARKLIELAEKKLETAQAQADERDNIEDDFEAESPEDLLLSVVSDEQSKDRADRELVTPWLRFLWESYRLVLELLRNNARLEVTYSAIVQRAYKFCLKYNRKYEFKKLSELLRTHIQTASQKGGYKQLNAVDLQDPETVQRYLDLRFNQLNVSVSLELWQEAYRSIEDIHNLINTSRRPVKPLMMVSYYENLAKIFLVSDNALLHAAAWNKYFNLYSQSPMATDEELSRYASVFLLSSLSIPQDSYNPDFNEGYATSSNKRLANLLNLQKLPTRKSLIDAALNKTIYDYVDPTVKKLYQLLEADFHPLSIRDELKSITLAIESNPVFAPYVKPLTKVILTRLFEQVSQVYESVKLDFLLQLATFEGSFKLSGLEIESFLLNAGRNGQLSFYIDHDSAVITFRSDPFQEIAEQRSALQTSPADLVQNQLSNLAKTLYASVKYTDATYAEKQRTLRGRLVASATAALLKEREEIERARQLLEQRKQQAEQERIEREQEAARARAQKLEDDKIAEAKRVETEAKRRLEEKIQREKDAIERDNKVKLLEKIKSQGAIKLDIEDIDTVTMDELRDMQVKQLAKDKNDLQSYVKSLFKKLDHTERAYRKAELGSL
;
A
#
# COMPACT_ATOMS: atom_id res chain seq x y z
N MET A 1 -29.95 -46.17 -4.69
CA MET A 1 -30.76 -45.24 -5.51
C MET A 1 -30.12 -43.85 -5.38
N ALA A 2 -29.43 -43.38 -6.41
CA ALA A 2 -28.81 -42.06 -6.39
C ALA A 2 -29.93 -40.98 -6.33
N PRO A 3 -29.86 -40.00 -5.40
CA PRO A 3 -30.89 -38.98 -5.31
C PRO A 3 -30.93 -38.12 -6.59
N PRO A 4 -32.11 -37.62 -7.00
CA PRO A 4 -32.34 -37.06 -8.33
C PRO A 4 -31.46 -35.84 -8.62
N VAL A 5 -30.97 -35.76 -9.86
CA VAL A 5 -30.21 -34.62 -10.40
C VAL A 5 -31.18 -33.47 -10.63
N ILE A 6 -31.23 -32.52 -9.69
CA ILE A 6 -32.05 -31.31 -9.79
C ILE A 6 -31.40 -30.39 -10.83
N ARG A 7 -32.08 -30.18 -11.97
CA ARG A 7 -31.65 -29.21 -13.00
C ARG A 7 -31.95 -27.77 -12.52
N PRO A 8 -31.05 -26.80 -12.76
CA PRO A 8 -31.25 -25.39 -12.38
C PRO A 8 -32.59 -24.81 -12.89
N ASP A 9 -32.97 -25.12 -14.12
CA ASP A 9 -34.20 -24.63 -14.76
C ASP A 9 -35.48 -25.04 -14.01
N ASN A 10 -35.47 -26.24 -13.40
CA ASN A 10 -36.63 -26.74 -12.65
C ASN A 10 -36.79 -26.00 -11.32
N VAL A 11 -35.68 -25.53 -10.72
CA VAL A 11 -35.70 -24.76 -9.48
C VAL A 11 -36.23 -23.36 -9.75
N LEU A 12 -35.80 -22.75 -10.86
CA LEU A 12 -36.26 -21.43 -11.29
C LEU A 12 -37.78 -21.44 -11.56
N LYS A 13 -38.27 -22.37 -12.38
CA LYS A 13 -39.72 -22.51 -12.64
C LYS A 13 -40.53 -22.73 -11.37
N ARG A 14 -40.04 -23.58 -10.46
CA ARG A 14 -40.72 -23.84 -9.19
C ARG A 14 -40.75 -22.61 -8.28
N ALA A 15 -39.70 -21.79 -8.29
CA ALA A 15 -39.70 -20.52 -7.57
C ALA A 15 -40.70 -19.54 -8.16
N GLU A 16 -40.76 -19.41 -9.50
CA GLU A 16 -41.73 -18.55 -10.20
C GLU A 16 -43.18 -18.99 -9.93
N GLU A 17 -43.48 -20.29 -9.95
CA GLU A 17 -44.80 -20.83 -9.60
C GLU A 17 -45.19 -20.48 -8.16
N LEU A 18 -44.26 -20.56 -7.21
CA LEU A 18 -44.52 -20.19 -5.82
C LEU A 18 -44.72 -18.69 -5.62
N ILE A 19 -44.01 -17.86 -6.39
CA ILE A 19 -44.22 -16.41 -6.44
C ILE A 19 -45.62 -16.10 -6.98
N ALA A 20 -46.05 -16.78 -8.06
CA ALA A 20 -47.38 -16.61 -8.63
C ALA A 20 -48.51 -16.99 -7.66
N VAL A 21 -48.26 -17.93 -6.75
CA VAL A 21 -49.19 -18.35 -5.69
C VAL A 21 -49.10 -17.45 -4.43
N GLY A 22 -48.23 -16.43 -4.44
CA GLY A 22 -48.03 -15.50 -3.32
C GLY A 22 -47.20 -16.05 -2.15
N LYS A 23 -46.55 -17.22 -2.33
CA LYS A 23 -45.69 -17.86 -1.32
C LYS A 23 -44.22 -17.47 -1.49
N SER A 24 -43.93 -16.17 -1.41
CA SER A 24 -42.58 -15.62 -1.63
C SER A 24 -41.54 -16.12 -0.62
N GLU A 25 -41.90 -16.35 0.64
CA GLU A 25 -40.96 -16.90 1.64
C GLU A 25 -40.54 -18.35 1.31
N SER A 26 -41.47 -19.19 0.84
CA SER A 26 -41.16 -20.56 0.42
C SER A 26 -40.32 -20.59 -0.86
N ALA A 27 -40.59 -19.68 -1.80
CA ALA A 27 -39.77 -19.51 -2.99
C ALA A 27 -38.32 -19.12 -2.61
N LEU A 28 -38.15 -18.18 -1.69
CA LEU A 28 -36.84 -17.75 -1.19
C LEU A 28 -36.06 -18.92 -0.56
N GLN A 29 -36.73 -19.74 0.26
CA GLN A 29 -36.08 -20.89 0.91
C GLN A 29 -35.58 -21.93 -0.11
N ILE A 30 -36.39 -22.26 -1.14
CA ILE A 30 -35.98 -23.20 -2.19
C ILE A 30 -34.76 -22.67 -2.96
N LEU A 31 -34.74 -21.37 -3.28
CA LEU A 31 -33.61 -20.73 -3.95
C LEU A 31 -32.35 -20.73 -3.06
N HIS A 32 -32.51 -20.45 -1.76
CA HIS A 32 -31.41 -20.49 -0.79
C HIS A 32 -30.82 -21.90 -0.67
N GLU A 33 -31.65 -22.93 -0.47
CA GLU A 33 -31.21 -24.32 -0.37
C GLU A 33 -30.47 -24.79 -1.64
N PHE A 34 -30.93 -24.34 -2.81
CA PHE A 34 -30.25 -24.64 -4.06
C PHE A 34 -28.88 -23.95 -4.15
N LEU A 35 -28.81 -22.62 -3.93
CA LEU A 35 -27.56 -21.84 -4.05
C LEU A 35 -26.48 -22.25 -3.04
N THR A 36 -26.90 -22.67 -1.84
CA THR A 36 -26.02 -23.17 -0.77
C THR A 36 -25.51 -24.59 -1.02
N SER A 37 -26.22 -25.38 -1.82
CA SER A 37 -25.88 -26.77 -2.09
C SER A 37 -24.52 -26.94 -2.77
N LYS A 38 -23.73 -27.94 -2.34
CA LYS A 38 -22.45 -28.31 -2.97
C LYS A 38 -22.60 -28.70 -4.45
N ARG A 39 -23.81 -29.10 -4.87
CA ARG A 39 -24.14 -29.51 -6.25
C ARG A 39 -24.03 -28.35 -7.24
N THR A 40 -24.10 -27.10 -6.77
CA THR A 40 -23.97 -25.91 -7.64
C THR A 40 -22.57 -25.71 -8.19
N ARG A 41 -21.53 -26.33 -7.59
CA ARG A 41 -20.14 -26.22 -8.07
C ARG A 41 -19.91 -26.81 -9.45
N SER A 42 -20.68 -27.82 -9.85
CA SER A 42 -20.57 -28.48 -11.15
C SER A 42 -21.47 -27.86 -12.23
N VAL A 43 -22.31 -26.87 -11.86
CA VAL A 43 -23.23 -26.21 -12.77
C VAL A 43 -22.53 -25.01 -13.43
N ALA A 44 -22.79 -24.78 -14.71
CA ALA A 44 -22.26 -23.62 -15.41
C ALA A 44 -22.72 -22.31 -14.74
N PRO A 45 -21.82 -21.35 -14.45
CA PRO A 45 -22.18 -20.09 -13.79
C PRO A 45 -23.29 -19.29 -14.47
N ALA A 46 -23.36 -19.33 -15.80
CA ALA A 46 -24.40 -18.65 -16.58
C ALA A 46 -25.83 -19.16 -16.29
N ALA A 47 -25.98 -20.45 -15.97
CA ALA A 47 -27.28 -21.02 -15.58
C ALA A 47 -27.66 -20.69 -14.14
N LEU A 48 -26.70 -20.29 -13.30
CA LEU A 48 -26.94 -19.89 -11.91
C LEU A 48 -27.25 -18.40 -11.78
N GLU A 49 -26.89 -17.58 -12.75
CA GLU A 49 -27.09 -16.12 -12.72
C GLU A 49 -28.58 -15.74 -12.57
N PRO A 50 -29.53 -16.24 -13.38
CA PRO A 50 -30.95 -15.90 -13.24
C PRO A 50 -31.53 -16.32 -11.87
N ILE A 51 -31.09 -17.47 -11.35
CA ILE A 51 -31.51 -17.99 -10.04
C ILE A 51 -30.99 -17.09 -8.92
N ALA A 52 -29.73 -16.64 -9.01
CA ALA A 52 -29.14 -15.73 -8.04
C ALA A 52 -29.78 -14.33 -8.09
N LEU A 53 -30.13 -13.83 -9.28
CA LEU A 53 -30.84 -12.56 -9.44
C LEU A 53 -32.24 -12.61 -8.80
N LEU A 54 -33.01 -13.67 -9.06
CA LEU A 54 -34.34 -13.85 -8.46
C LEU A 54 -34.25 -14.01 -6.93
N PHE A 55 -33.24 -14.73 -6.45
CA PHE A 55 -32.97 -14.86 -5.02
C PHE A 55 -32.69 -13.50 -4.35
N VAL A 56 -31.91 -12.65 -5.01
CA VAL A 56 -31.61 -11.29 -4.53
C VAL A 56 -32.87 -10.43 -4.52
N GLU A 57 -33.66 -10.45 -5.59
CA GLU A 57 -34.90 -9.69 -5.70
C GLU A 57 -35.89 -10.02 -4.57
N LEU A 58 -36.17 -11.31 -4.36
CA LEU A 58 -37.02 -11.75 -3.26
C LEU A 58 -36.45 -11.43 -1.88
N SER A 59 -35.12 -11.51 -1.72
CA SER A 59 -34.46 -11.18 -0.45
C SER A 59 -34.60 -9.70 -0.09
N VAL A 60 -34.54 -8.83 -1.10
CA VAL A 60 -34.71 -7.37 -0.94
C VAL A 60 -36.16 -7.04 -0.61
N ASP A 61 -37.12 -7.63 -1.33
CA ASP A 61 -38.56 -7.43 -1.08
C ASP A 61 -38.97 -7.85 0.34
N LEU A 62 -38.46 -9.00 0.80
CA LEU A 62 -38.78 -9.55 2.12
C LEU A 62 -37.89 -8.97 3.24
N ARG A 63 -36.91 -8.11 2.92
CA ARG A 63 -35.92 -7.53 3.84
C ARG A 63 -35.15 -8.58 4.68
N LYS A 64 -34.91 -9.78 4.12
CA LYS A 64 -34.22 -10.90 4.81
C LYS A 64 -32.69 -10.80 4.64
N GLY A 65 -32.07 -9.81 5.29
CA GLY A 65 -30.63 -9.53 5.15
C GLY A 65 -29.69 -10.68 5.58
N PHE A 66 -30.07 -11.48 6.59
CA PHE A 66 -29.26 -12.61 7.05
C PHE A 66 -29.21 -13.74 6.00
N THR A 67 -30.36 -14.15 5.48
CA THR A 67 -30.48 -15.18 4.43
C THR A 67 -29.73 -14.77 3.17
N LEU A 68 -29.86 -13.49 2.79
CA LEU A 68 -29.11 -12.89 1.68
C LEU A 68 -27.60 -12.98 1.90
N LYS A 69 -27.12 -12.63 3.10
CA LYS A 69 -25.70 -12.70 3.44
C LYS A 69 -25.14 -14.11 3.31
N ASP A 70 -25.80 -15.08 3.93
CA ASP A 70 -25.38 -16.47 3.89
C ASP A 70 -25.41 -17.03 2.45
N GLY A 71 -26.52 -16.82 1.75
CA GLY A 71 -26.71 -17.26 0.36
C GLY A 71 -25.63 -16.74 -0.58
N LEU A 72 -25.30 -15.44 -0.53
CA LEU A 72 -24.29 -14.85 -1.42
C LEU A 72 -22.86 -15.29 -1.09
N HIS A 73 -22.51 -15.47 0.18
CA HIS A 73 -21.18 -15.98 0.56
C HIS A 73 -20.98 -17.42 0.10
N GLN A 74 -22.01 -18.26 0.25
CA GLN A 74 -21.97 -19.64 -0.21
C GLN A 74 -21.98 -19.72 -1.74
N PHE A 75 -22.78 -18.89 -2.41
CA PHE A 75 -22.79 -18.75 -3.87
C PHE A 75 -21.40 -18.39 -4.42
N LYS A 76 -20.78 -17.33 -3.89
CA LYS A 76 -19.40 -16.95 -4.28
C LYS A 76 -18.43 -18.11 -4.07
N LYS A 77 -18.49 -18.79 -2.91
CA LYS A 77 -17.60 -19.93 -2.61
C LYS A 77 -17.77 -21.08 -3.61
N ASN A 78 -18.99 -21.31 -4.10
CA ASN A 78 -19.27 -22.38 -5.06
C ASN A 78 -18.84 -22.01 -6.49
N VAL A 79 -18.89 -20.72 -6.83
CA VAL A 79 -18.68 -20.22 -8.21
C VAL A 79 -17.25 -19.72 -8.45
N GLN A 80 -16.48 -19.37 -7.41
CA GLN A 80 -15.15 -18.75 -7.52
C GLN A 80 -14.08 -19.54 -8.29
N MET A 81 -14.24 -20.86 -8.45
CA MET A 81 -13.26 -21.72 -9.15
C MET A 81 -13.57 -21.86 -10.66
N ALA A 82 -14.75 -21.42 -11.11
CA ALA A 82 -15.15 -21.51 -12.51
C ALA A 82 -14.65 -20.28 -13.32
N GLU A 83 -14.28 -20.49 -14.59
CA GLU A 83 -13.63 -19.47 -15.44
C GLU A 83 -14.46 -18.18 -15.60
N ASN A 84 -15.79 -18.30 -15.65
CA ASN A 84 -16.74 -17.18 -15.76
C ASN A 84 -17.57 -16.95 -14.48
N GLY A 85 -17.11 -17.46 -13.34
CA GLY A 85 -17.86 -17.37 -12.11
C GLY A 85 -17.84 -15.99 -11.44
N LEU A 86 -16.67 -15.35 -11.45
CA LEU A 86 -16.47 -14.05 -10.79
C LEU A 86 -17.30 -12.91 -11.42
N PRO A 87 -17.40 -12.78 -12.75
CA PRO A 87 -18.28 -11.79 -13.38
C PRO A 87 -19.75 -11.94 -12.99
N VAL A 88 -20.25 -13.17 -12.84
CA VAL A 88 -21.63 -13.42 -12.38
C VAL A 88 -21.82 -12.89 -10.96
N VAL A 89 -20.85 -13.11 -10.07
CA VAL A 89 -20.88 -12.56 -8.70
C VAL A 89 -20.89 -11.02 -8.73
N GLU A 90 -20.14 -10.39 -9.64
CA GLU A 90 -20.17 -8.93 -9.81
C GLU A 90 -21.54 -8.42 -10.27
N ASN A 91 -22.14 -9.06 -11.27
CA ASN A 91 -23.46 -8.67 -11.77
C ASN A 91 -24.53 -8.78 -10.68
N VAL A 92 -24.55 -9.90 -9.94
CA VAL A 92 -25.47 -10.12 -8.82
C VAL A 92 -25.24 -9.08 -7.71
N ALA A 93 -23.98 -8.76 -7.39
CA ALA A 93 -23.63 -7.75 -6.40
C ALA A 93 -24.07 -6.33 -6.81
N ARG A 94 -23.85 -5.93 -8.07
CA ARG A 94 -24.32 -4.64 -8.59
C ARG A 94 -25.85 -4.57 -8.57
N LYS A 95 -26.52 -5.65 -8.99
CA LYS A 95 -27.98 -5.70 -9.02
C LYS A 95 -28.61 -5.61 -7.64
N LEU A 96 -28.00 -6.24 -6.62
CA LEU A 96 -28.45 -6.11 -5.23
C LEU A 96 -28.50 -4.65 -4.78
N ILE A 97 -27.43 -3.89 -5.04
CA ILE A 97 -27.38 -2.47 -4.67
C ILE A 97 -28.41 -1.65 -5.46
N GLU A 98 -28.55 -1.86 -6.76
CA GLU A 98 -29.55 -1.17 -7.58
C GLU A 98 -30.99 -1.43 -7.13
N LEU A 99 -31.32 -2.67 -6.76
CA LEU A 99 -32.65 -3.03 -6.26
C LEU A 99 -32.93 -2.40 -4.90
N ALA A 100 -31.93 -2.40 -4.01
CA ALA A 100 -32.06 -1.75 -2.70
C ALA A 100 -32.17 -0.22 -2.83
N GLU A 101 -31.43 0.42 -3.74
CA GLU A 101 -31.53 1.85 -4.06
C GLU A 101 -32.94 2.19 -4.61
N LYS A 102 -33.45 1.40 -5.56
CA LYS A 102 -34.82 1.59 -6.09
C LYS A 102 -35.89 1.46 -5.02
N LYS A 103 -35.78 0.49 -4.12
CA LYS A 103 -36.74 0.33 -3.02
C LYS A 103 -36.70 1.49 -2.02
N LEU A 104 -35.52 2.04 -1.78
CA LEU A 104 -35.38 3.25 -0.98
C LEU A 104 -36.06 4.45 -1.66
N GLU A 105 -35.87 4.63 -2.96
CA GLU A 105 -36.52 5.71 -3.73
C GLU A 105 -38.05 5.56 -3.70
N THR A 106 -38.58 4.33 -3.83
CA THR A 106 -40.02 4.11 -3.69
C THR A 106 -40.55 4.39 -2.29
N ALA A 107 -39.75 4.09 -1.25
CA ALA A 107 -40.14 4.37 0.13
C ALA A 107 -40.10 5.87 0.46
N GLN A 108 -39.17 6.61 -0.15
CA GLN A 108 -39.11 8.08 -0.06
C GLN A 108 -40.33 8.71 -0.72
N ALA A 109 -40.67 8.29 -1.94
CA ALA A 109 -41.87 8.78 -2.62
C ALA A 109 -43.15 8.49 -1.82
N GLN A 110 -43.23 7.34 -1.14
CA GLN A 110 -44.35 7.00 -0.25
C GLN A 110 -44.39 7.87 1.02
N ALA A 111 -43.23 8.21 1.59
CA ALA A 111 -43.16 9.09 2.75
C ALA A 111 -43.56 10.53 2.36
N ASP A 112 -43.07 11.03 1.24
CA ASP A 112 -43.43 12.35 0.70
C ASP A 112 -44.94 12.43 0.34
N GLU A 113 -45.53 11.36 -0.21
CA GLU A 113 -46.97 11.31 -0.47
C GLU A 113 -47.79 11.36 0.83
N ARG A 114 -47.31 10.72 1.89
CA ARG A 114 -47.98 10.70 3.20
C ARG A 114 -47.92 12.06 3.90
N ASP A 115 -46.79 12.74 3.79
CA ASP A 115 -46.57 14.11 4.30
C ASP A 115 -47.57 15.09 3.65
N ASN A 116 -47.72 15.04 2.32
CA ASN A 116 -48.67 15.88 1.59
C ASN A 116 -50.14 15.64 1.99
N ILE A 117 -50.48 14.42 2.43
CA ILE A 117 -51.83 14.10 2.90
C ILE A 117 -52.02 14.64 4.32
N GLU A 118 -51.04 14.55 5.21
CA GLU A 118 -51.14 15.07 6.59
C GLU A 118 -51.25 16.60 6.63
N ASP A 119 -50.54 17.33 5.75
CA ASP A 119 -50.63 18.79 5.63
C ASP A 119 -52.05 19.27 5.19
N ASP A 120 -52.79 18.46 4.42
CA ASP A 120 -54.16 18.81 3.95
C ASP A 120 -55.23 18.64 5.05
N PHE A 121 -54.86 18.01 6.18
CA PHE A 121 -55.72 17.73 7.33
C PHE A 121 -55.39 18.57 8.58
N GLU A 122 -54.66 19.70 8.45
CA GLU A 122 -54.28 20.62 9.54
C GLU A 122 -55.45 21.00 10.48
N ALA A 123 -55.69 20.14 11.46
CA ALA A 123 -56.25 20.45 12.75
C ALA A 123 -55.24 19.90 13.74
N GLU A 124 -54.38 20.78 14.29
CA GLU A 124 -53.38 20.45 15.30
C GLU A 124 -53.99 19.54 16.35
N SER A 125 -53.66 18.25 16.28
CA SER A 125 -54.21 17.29 17.22
C SER A 125 -53.61 17.57 18.60
N PRO A 126 -54.37 17.44 19.70
CA PRO A 126 -53.82 17.59 21.04
C PRO A 126 -52.63 16.66 21.32
N GLU A 127 -52.53 15.55 20.59
CA GLU A 127 -51.42 14.59 20.66
C GLU A 127 -50.15 15.13 20.00
N ASP A 128 -50.26 15.82 18.86
CA ASP A 128 -49.11 16.44 18.18
C ASP A 128 -48.53 17.61 18.95
N LEU A 129 -49.39 18.40 19.61
CA LEU A 129 -48.94 19.49 20.49
C LEU A 129 -48.23 18.96 21.75
N LEU A 130 -48.61 17.79 22.25
CA LEU A 130 -47.89 17.14 23.35
C LEU A 130 -46.54 16.57 22.88
N LEU A 131 -46.48 16.00 21.67
CA LEU A 131 -45.25 15.48 21.09
C LEU A 131 -44.25 16.58 20.72
N SER A 132 -44.72 17.76 20.27
CA SER A 132 -43.87 18.91 19.97
C SER A 132 -43.25 19.54 21.24
N VAL A 133 -43.90 19.43 22.40
CA VAL A 133 -43.35 19.91 23.68
C VAL A 133 -42.23 18.99 24.20
N VAL A 134 -42.28 17.69 23.87
CA VAL A 134 -41.29 16.70 24.32
C VAL A 134 -40.12 16.56 23.31
N SER A 135 -40.40 16.75 22.03
CA SER A 135 -39.42 16.61 20.95
C SER A 135 -39.66 17.61 19.83
N ASP A 136 -38.59 18.18 19.29
CA ASP A 136 -38.60 19.02 18.07
C ASP A 136 -38.85 18.20 16.78
N GLU A 137 -39.25 16.91 16.88
CA GLU A 137 -39.47 16.04 15.72
C GLU A 137 -40.80 16.39 15.01
N GLN A 138 -40.69 16.88 13.77
CA GLN A 138 -41.83 17.20 12.89
C GLN A 138 -42.57 15.92 12.43
N SER A 139 -43.82 16.04 11.97
CA SER A 139 -44.60 14.95 11.37
C SER A 139 -43.83 14.24 10.26
N LYS A 140 -43.22 15.02 9.36
CA LYS A 140 -42.31 14.55 8.30
C LYS A 140 -41.17 13.66 8.82
N ASP A 141 -40.47 14.09 9.89
CA ASP A 141 -39.37 13.31 10.47
C ASP A 141 -39.84 11.97 11.05
N ARG A 142 -41.08 11.90 11.55
CA ARG A 142 -41.69 10.66 12.05
C ARG A 142 -42.06 9.71 10.90
N ALA A 143 -42.66 10.24 9.83
CA ALA A 143 -42.97 9.47 8.62
C ALA A 143 -41.70 8.89 7.98
N ASP A 144 -40.65 9.70 7.88
CA ASP A 144 -39.32 9.28 7.41
C ASP A 144 -38.68 8.23 8.34
N ARG A 145 -38.92 8.31 9.65
CA ARG A 145 -38.43 7.31 10.59
C ARG A 145 -39.15 5.98 10.50
N GLU A 146 -40.46 5.99 10.22
CA GLU A 146 -41.26 4.78 10.05
C GLU A 146 -40.98 4.09 8.69
N LEU A 147 -41.02 4.86 7.60
CA LEU A 147 -41.00 4.32 6.24
C LEU A 147 -39.58 4.27 5.67
N VAL A 148 -38.82 5.36 5.73
CA VAL A 148 -37.54 5.51 5.03
C VAL A 148 -36.37 4.90 5.82
N THR A 149 -36.33 5.09 7.14
CA THR A 149 -35.20 4.65 7.98
C THR A 149 -34.95 3.13 7.95
N PRO A 150 -35.95 2.24 7.95
CA PRO A 150 -35.72 0.81 7.77
C PRO A 150 -35.03 0.47 6.44
N TRP A 151 -35.40 1.14 5.36
CA TRP A 151 -34.78 0.97 4.04
C TRP A 151 -33.38 1.56 3.98
N LEU A 152 -33.11 2.70 4.64
CA LEU A 152 -31.76 3.23 4.80
C LEU A 152 -30.83 2.24 5.52
N ARG A 153 -31.30 1.65 6.63
CA ARG A 153 -30.55 0.63 7.37
C ARG A 153 -30.30 -0.62 6.51
N PHE A 154 -31.32 -1.07 5.78
CA PHE A 154 -31.20 -2.22 4.88
C PHE A 154 -30.22 -1.95 3.73
N LEU A 155 -30.26 -0.77 3.13
CA LEU A 155 -29.34 -0.36 2.07
C LEU A 155 -27.90 -0.28 2.60
N TRP A 156 -27.69 0.29 3.79
CA TRP A 156 -26.38 0.30 4.44
C TRP A 156 -25.84 -1.13 4.69
N GLU A 157 -26.65 -2.03 5.25
CA GLU A 157 -26.24 -3.41 5.46
C GLU A 157 -26.01 -4.15 4.13
N SER A 158 -26.72 -3.77 3.06
CA SER A 158 -26.48 -4.28 1.70
C SER A 158 -25.13 -3.82 1.15
N TYR A 159 -24.77 -2.55 1.31
CA TYR A 159 -23.42 -2.07 0.97
C TYR A 159 -22.34 -2.81 1.76
N ARG A 160 -22.50 -2.90 3.08
CA ARG A 160 -21.56 -3.63 3.95
C ARG A 160 -21.41 -5.08 3.52
N LEU A 161 -22.52 -5.76 3.25
CA LEU A 161 -22.54 -7.15 2.78
C LEU A 161 -21.75 -7.29 1.48
N VAL A 162 -22.00 -6.44 0.50
CA VAL A 162 -21.33 -6.52 -0.80
C VAL A 162 -19.84 -6.20 -0.68
N LEU A 163 -19.44 -5.26 0.18
CA LEU A 163 -18.03 -4.98 0.45
C LEU A 163 -17.33 -6.15 1.16
N GLU A 164 -17.99 -6.79 2.14
CA GLU A 164 -17.49 -8.01 2.78
C GLU A 164 -17.39 -9.18 1.77
N LEU A 165 -18.33 -9.27 0.83
CA LEU A 165 -18.36 -10.27 -0.23
C LEU A 165 -17.23 -10.08 -1.24
N LEU A 166 -16.92 -8.84 -1.65
CA LEU A 166 -15.96 -8.53 -2.71
C LEU A 166 -14.52 -8.31 -2.21
N ARG A 167 -14.29 -8.23 -0.90
CA ARG A 167 -12.96 -7.93 -0.32
C ARG A 167 -11.86 -8.89 -0.76
N ASN A 168 -10.62 -8.38 -0.82
CA ASN A 168 -9.38 -9.13 -0.97
C ASN A 168 -9.35 -10.08 -2.19
N ASN A 169 -9.95 -9.67 -3.31
CA ASN A 169 -9.87 -10.40 -4.58
C ASN A 169 -9.48 -9.44 -5.72
N ALA A 170 -8.31 -9.69 -6.33
CA ALA A 170 -7.75 -8.84 -7.36
C ALA A 170 -8.69 -8.64 -8.58
N ARG A 171 -9.46 -9.68 -8.97
CA ARG A 171 -10.36 -9.61 -10.13
C ARG A 171 -11.64 -8.81 -9.88
N LEU A 172 -11.98 -8.57 -8.60
CA LEU A 172 -13.21 -7.89 -8.18
C LEU A 172 -12.97 -6.45 -7.70
N GLU A 173 -11.73 -5.96 -7.75
CA GLU A 173 -11.34 -4.66 -7.19
C GLU A 173 -12.06 -3.49 -7.85
N VAL A 174 -12.30 -3.57 -9.16
CA VAL A 174 -12.97 -2.51 -9.92
C VAL A 174 -14.40 -2.35 -9.43
N THR A 175 -15.12 -3.46 -9.33
CA THR A 175 -16.50 -3.49 -8.81
C THR A 175 -16.53 -3.09 -7.33
N TYR A 176 -15.58 -3.57 -6.52
CA TYR A 176 -15.43 -3.16 -5.12
C TYR A 176 -15.26 -1.64 -4.99
N SER A 177 -14.35 -1.04 -5.77
CA SER A 177 -14.09 0.40 -5.77
C SER A 177 -15.33 1.21 -6.15
N ALA A 178 -16.05 0.80 -7.21
CA ALA A 178 -17.28 1.46 -7.63
C ALA A 178 -18.36 1.45 -6.52
N ILE A 179 -18.47 0.34 -5.78
CA ILE A 179 -19.45 0.20 -4.70
C ILE A 179 -19.04 1.03 -3.48
N VAL A 180 -17.76 1.12 -3.15
CA VAL A 180 -17.28 2.05 -2.10
C VAL A 180 -17.62 3.49 -2.45
N GLN A 181 -17.40 3.90 -3.70
CA GLN A 181 -17.76 5.25 -4.16
C GLN A 181 -19.26 5.52 -4.07
N ARG A 182 -20.12 4.54 -4.39
CA ARG A 182 -21.57 4.64 -4.19
C ARG A 182 -21.93 4.74 -2.70
N ALA A 183 -21.32 3.93 -1.84
CA ALA A 183 -21.55 3.98 -0.40
C ALA A 183 -21.15 5.34 0.22
N TYR A 184 -20.08 5.97 -0.26
CA TYR A 184 -19.73 7.34 0.13
C TYR A 184 -20.79 8.36 -0.28
N LYS A 185 -21.28 8.29 -1.53
CA LYS A 185 -22.38 9.16 -2.00
C LYS A 185 -23.65 8.95 -1.20
N PHE A 186 -23.97 7.70 -0.83
CA PHE A 186 -25.08 7.37 0.07
C PHE A 186 -24.92 8.05 1.43
N CYS A 187 -23.75 7.92 2.08
CA CYS A 187 -23.49 8.53 3.37
C CYS A 187 -23.58 10.06 3.32
N LEU A 188 -23.12 10.66 2.22
CA LEU A 188 -23.18 12.10 2.00
C LEU A 188 -24.61 12.58 1.75
N LYS A 189 -25.36 11.92 0.84
CA LYS A 189 -26.74 12.28 0.46
C LYS A 189 -27.70 12.28 1.66
N TYR A 190 -27.55 11.31 2.56
CA TYR A 190 -28.44 11.13 3.72
C TYR A 190 -27.80 11.57 5.06
N ASN A 191 -26.67 12.29 5.02
CA ASN A 191 -25.95 12.79 6.20
C ASN A 191 -25.68 11.72 7.30
N ARG A 192 -25.37 10.48 6.89
CA ARG A 192 -25.22 9.33 7.80
C ARG A 192 -23.81 9.24 8.39
N LYS A 193 -23.50 10.15 9.32
CA LYS A 193 -22.17 10.26 9.95
C LYS A 193 -21.68 8.97 10.62
N TYR A 194 -22.56 8.23 11.29
CA TYR A 194 -22.18 6.99 12.01
C TYR A 194 -21.83 5.83 11.07
N GLU A 195 -22.62 5.64 10.01
CA GLU A 195 -22.37 4.62 8.99
C GLU A 195 -21.10 4.92 8.20
N PHE A 196 -20.83 6.19 7.91
CA PHE A 196 -19.57 6.63 7.30
C PHE A 196 -18.34 6.28 8.15
N LYS A 197 -18.40 6.47 9.48
CA LYS A 197 -17.33 6.04 10.40
C LYS A 197 -17.13 4.53 10.36
N LYS A 198 -18.21 3.75 10.37
CA LYS A 198 -18.16 2.29 10.24
C LYS A 198 -17.57 1.85 8.89
N LEU A 199 -17.95 2.51 7.80
CA LEU A 199 -17.42 2.25 6.46
C LEU A 199 -15.91 2.48 6.44
N SER A 200 -15.46 3.62 6.96
CA SER A 200 -14.04 3.98 7.01
C SER A 200 -13.22 2.93 7.77
N GLU A 201 -13.71 2.47 8.93
CA GLU A 201 -13.06 1.41 9.72
C GLU A 201 -13.08 0.03 9.02
N LEU A 202 -14.19 -0.32 8.36
CA LEU A 202 -14.29 -1.53 7.54
C LEU A 202 -13.22 -1.52 6.45
N LEU A 203 -13.06 -0.40 5.74
CA LEU A 203 -12.07 -0.28 4.68
C LEU A 203 -10.63 -0.34 5.20
N ARG A 204 -10.34 0.19 6.39
CA ARG A 204 -9.02 0.02 7.04
C ARG A 204 -8.74 -1.45 7.32
N THR A 205 -9.72 -2.14 7.90
CA THR A 205 -9.64 -3.58 8.19
C THR A 205 -9.39 -4.40 6.91
N HIS A 206 -10.04 -4.03 5.80
CA HIS A 206 -9.84 -4.70 4.50
C HIS A 206 -8.40 -4.54 3.99
N ILE A 207 -7.85 -3.32 4.00
CA ILE A 207 -6.45 -3.07 3.58
C ILE A 207 -5.46 -3.77 4.51
N GLN A 208 -5.67 -3.71 5.83
CA GLN A 208 -4.80 -4.40 6.80
C GLN A 208 -4.79 -5.92 6.56
N THR A 209 -5.97 -6.50 6.26
CA THR A 209 -6.09 -7.92 5.92
C THR A 209 -5.38 -8.27 4.61
N ALA A 210 -5.42 -7.38 3.62
CA ALA A 210 -4.70 -7.56 2.36
C ALA A 210 -3.17 -7.50 2.58
N SER A 211 -2.69 -6.58 3.43
CA SER A 211 -1.27 -6.40 3.75
C SER A 211 -0.67 -7.58 4.54
N GLN A 212 -1.39 -8.13 5.53
CA GLN A 212 -0.89 -9.24 6.36
C GLN A 212 -0.82 -10.58 5.61
N LYS A 213 -1.67 -10.80 4.61
CA LYS A 213 -1.82 -12.10 3.95
C LYS A 213 -0.87 -12.34 2.77
N GLY A 214 0.03 -11.40 2.47
CA GLY A 214 1.02 -11.52 1.39
C GLY A 214 1.95 -12.75 1.49
N GLY A 215 1.99 -13.47 2.62
CA GLY A 215 2.77 -14.69 2.80
C GLY A 215 2.09 -16.00 2.39
N TYR A 216 0.76 -16.07 2.36
CA TYR A 216 0.03 -17.28 1.94
C TYR A 216 -0.57 -17.05 0.54
N LYS A 217 -0.17 -17.86 -0.45
CA LYS A 217 -0.70 -17.84 -1.82
C LYS A 217 -2.19 -18.20 -1.85
N GLN A 218 -3.06 -17.26 -1.47
CA GLN A 218 -4.50 -17.34 -1.73
C GLN A 218 -4.75 -17.13 -3.22
N LEU A 219 -5.66 -17.91 -3.79
CA LEU A 219 -6.09 -17.77 -5.18
C LEU A 219 -6.69 -16.36 -5.37
N ASN A 220 -6.21 -15.60 -6.36
CA ASN A 220 -6.63 -14.22 -6.65
C ASN A 220 -6.41 -13.20 -5.52
N ALA A 221 -5.37 -13.37 -4.69
CA ALA A 221 -5.02 -12.38 -3.67
C ALA A 221 -4.69 -11.00 -4.29
N VAL A 222 -5.05 -9.94 -3.57
CA VAL A 222 -4.70 -8.55 -3.91
C VAL A 222 -3.21 -8.34 -3.69
N ASP A 223 -2.52 -7.84 -4.71
CA ASP A 223 -1.12 -7.47 -4.61
C ASP A 223 -0.97 -5.97 -4.38
N LEU A 224 -0.51 -5.57 -3.19
CA LEU A 224 -0.26 -4.17 -2.86
C LEU A 224 1.04 -3.64 -3.50
N GLN A 225 1.80 -4.47 -4.22
CA GLN A 225 2.91 -4.01 -5.05
C GLN A 225 2.44 -3.58 -6.45
N ASP A 226 1.24 -4.01 -6.87
CA ASP A 226 0.69 -3.63 -8.16
C ASP A 226 0.33 -2.13 -8.20
N PRO A 227 0.90 -1.34 -9.12
CA PRO A 227 0.66 0.10 -9.18
C PRO A 227 -0.79 0.48 -9.44
N GLU A 228 -1.55 -0.32 -10.19
CA GLU A 228 -2.95 -0.01 -10.49
C GLU A 228 -3.84 -0.23 -9.26
N THR A 229 -3.59 -1.31 -8.54
CA THR A 229 -4.25 -1.64 -7.28
C THR A 229 -4.04 -0.54 -6.24
N VAL A 230 -2.79 -0.10 -6.04
CA VAL A 230 -2.47 1.00 -5.12
C VAL A 230 -3.14 2.30 -5.54
N GLN A 231 -3.15 2.62 -6.84
CA GLN A 231 -3.83 3.81 -7.36
C GLN A 231 -5.33 3.76 -7.06
N ARG A 232 -5.99 2.61 -7.23
CA ARG A 232 -7.42 2.43 -6.89
C ARG A 232 -7.67 2.70 -5.40
N TYR A 233 -6.85 2.14 -4.52
CA TYR A 233 -6.98 2.39 -3.07
C TYR A 233 -6.73 3.86 -2.70
N LEU A 234 -5.76 4.51 -3.33
CA LEU A 234 -5.51 5.95 -3.16
C LEU A 234 -6.72 6.78 -3.58
N ASP A 235 -7.30 6.51 -4.75
CA ASP A 235 -8.49 7.23 -5.25
C ASP A 235 -9.68 7.06 -4.28
N LEU A 236 -9.86 5.87 -3.69
CA LEU A 236 -10.87 5.63 -2.65
C LEU A 236 -10.61 6.42 -1.37
N ARG A 237 -9.35 6.54 -0.94
CA ARG A 237 -8.98 7.26 0.28
C ARG A 237 -9.06 8.78 0.11
N PHE A 238 -8.69 9.32 -1.06
CA PHE A 238 -8.93 10.73 -1.37
C PHE A 238 -10.42 11.07 -1.36
N ASN A 239 -11.27 10.21 -1.93
CA ASN A 239 -12.72 10.39 -1.84
C ASN A 239 -13.23 10.29 -0.39
N GLN A 240 -12.67 9.38 0.42
CA GLN A 240 -12.98 9.29 1.85
C GLN A 240 -12.66 10.61 2.57
N LEU A 241 -11.51 11.23 2.28
CA LEU A 241 -11.12 12.52 2.84
C LEU A 241 -12.10 13.62 2.43
N ASN A 242 -12.44 13.72 1.15
CA ASN A 242 -13.40 14.72 0.64
C ASN A 242 -14.76 14.62 1.33
N VAL A 243 -15.29 13.40 1.49
CA VAL A 243 -16.57 13.18 2.16
C VAL A 243 -16.47 13.42 3.67
N SER A 244 -15.34 13.07 4.30
CA SER A 244 -15.10 13.36 5.73
C SER A 244 -15.13 14.85 6.02
N VAL A 245 -14.49 15.66 5.16
CA VAL A 245 -14.49 17.12 5.27
C VAL A 245 -15.89 17.69 5.01
N SER A 246 -16.60 17.18 4.00
CA SER A 246 -17.97 17.61 3.68
C SER A 246 -18.98 17.29 4.79
N LEU A 247 -18.78 16.20 5.53
CA LEU A 247 -19.58 15.81 6.70
C LEU A 247 -19.08 16.43 8.03
N GLU A 248 -18.02 17.25 7.97
CA GLU A 248 -17.35 17.89 9.11
C GLU A 248 -16.86 16.87 10.17
N LEU A 249 -16.45 15.69 9.72
CA LEU A 249 -15.90 14.63 10.56
C LEU A 249 -14.38 14.77 10.66
N TRP A 250 -13.91 15.81 11.36
CA TRP A 250 -12.49 16.20 11.42
C TRP A 250 -11.55 15.10 11.91
N GLN A 251 -11.95 14.33 12.93
CA GLN A 251 -11.15 13.20 13.42
C GLN A 251 -11.01 12.08 12.38
N GLU A 252 -12.06 11.80 11.61
CA GLU A 252 -12.01 10.77 10.57
C GLU A 252 -11.26 11.25 9.32
N ALA A 253 -11.38 12.55 9.00
CA ALA A 253 -10.56 13.20 7.98
C ALA A 253 -9.08 13.08 8.33
N TYR A 254 -8.72 13.32 9.60
CA TYR A 254 -7.35 13.16 10.10
C TYR A 254 -6.82 11.73 9.94
N ARG A 255 -7.58 10.73 10.41
CA ARG A 255 -7.18 9.32 10.22
C ARG A 255 -7.07 8.93 8.75
N SER A 256 -7.94 9.49 7.89
CA SER A 256 -7.91 9.26 6.44
C SER A 256 -6.64 9.84 5.78
N ILE A 257 -6.14 10.98 6.27
CA ILE A 257 -4.86 11.55 5.83
C ILE A 257 -3.69 10.62 6.17
N GLU A 258 -3.68 10.05 7.38
CA GLU A 258 -2.63 9.10 7.77
C GLU A 258 -2.66 7.84 6.87
N ASP A 259 -3.85 7.35 6.55
CA ASP A 259 -4.02 6.22 5.62
C ASP A 259 -3.48 6.56 4.22
N ILE A 260 -3.77 7.77 3.70
CA ILE A 260 -3.26 8.25 2.41
C ILE A 260 -1.74 8.34 2.45
N HIS A 261 -1.17 8.98 3.47
CA HIS A 261 0.28 9.17 3.61
C HIS A 261 1.02 7.82 3.67
N ASN A 262 0.49 6.85 4.42
CA ASN A 262 1.05 5.50 4.50
C ASN A 262 0.99 4.77 3.13
N LEU A 263 -0.11 4.92 2.38
CA LEU A 263 -0.23 4.36 1.04
C LEU A 263 0.72 5.02 0.04
N ILE A 264 0.92 6.35 0.12
CA ILE A 264 1.88 7.08 -0.71
C ILE A 264 3.30 6.59 -0.45
N ASN A 265 3.68 6.40 0.82
CA ASN A 265 5.01 5.92 1.18
C ASN A 265 5.24 4.44 0.80
N THR A 266 4.17 3.64 0.75
CA THR A 266 4.23 2.25 0.29
C THR A 266 4.29 2.15 -1.25
N SER A 267 3.64 3.09 -1.94
CA SER A 267 3.64 3.17 -3.40
C SER A 267 5.01 3.54 -3.94
N ARG A 268 5.45 2.83 -4.98
CA ARG A 268 6.63 3.24 -5.77
C ARG A 268 6.29 4.23 -6.88
N ARG A 269 5.00 4.39 -7.21
CA ARG A 269 4.53 5.25 -8.31
C ARG A 269 4.10 6.62 -7.76
N PRO A 270 4.47 7.74 -8.44
CA PRO A 270 4.00 9.06 -8.05
C PRO A 270 2.48 9.17 -8.24
N VAL A 271 1.81 9.83 -7.29
CA VAL A 271 0.38 10.10 -7.34
C VAL A 271 0.08 11.18 -8.37
N LYS A 272 -1.10 11.11 -8.99
CA LYS A 272 -1.61 12.13 -9.92
C LYS A 272 -1.61 13.52 -9.26
N PRO A 273 -1.00 14.56 -9.88
CA PRO A 273 -0.91 15.90 -9.30
C PRO A 273 -2.25 16.52 -8.89
N LEU A 274 -3.30 16.37 -9.69
CA LEU A 274 -4.63 16.93 -9.40
C LEU A 274 -5.23 16.40 -8.09
N MET A 275 -5.02 15.12 -7.79
CA MET A 275 -5.48 14.53 -6.53
C MET A 275 -4.71 15.10 -5.33
N MET A 276 -3.42 15.36 -5.52
CA MET A 276 -2.57 15.97 -4.50
C MET A 276 -2.92 17.44 -4.24
N VAL A 277 -3.41 18.18 -5.24
CA VAL A 277 -3.94 19.55 -5.06
C VAL A 277 -5.15 19.53 -4.11
N SER A 278 -6.15 18.67 -4.40
CA SER A 278 -7.33 18.51 -3.53
C SER A 278 -6.95 18.03 -2.11
N TYR A 279 -5.96 17.16 -1.99
CA TYR A 279 -5.42 16.71 -0.70
C TYR A 279 -4.84 17.86 0.13
N TYR A 280 -4.00 18.71 -0.46
CA TYR A 280 -3.42 19.85 0.25
C TYR A 280 -4.47 20.92 0.59
N GLU A 281 -5.50 21.09 -0.24
CA GLU A 281 -6.63 21.97 0.08
C GLU A 281 -7.40 21.49 1.32
N ASN A 282 -7.73 20.20 1.37
CA ASN A 282 -8.40 19.60 2.52
C ASN A 282 -7.53 19.64 3.78
N LEU A 283 -6.23 19.39 3.65
CA LEU A 283 -5.28 19.57 4.74
C LEU A 283 -5.28 21.00 5.28
N ALA A 284 -5.28 22.00 4.40
CA ALA A 284 -5.37 23.39 4.81
C ALA A 284 -6.66 23.65 5.61
N LYS A 285 -7.82 23.17 5.15
CA LYS A 285 -9.10 23.29 5.89
C LYS A 285 -9.04 22.62 7.27
N ILE A 286 -8.47 21.41 7.35
CA ILE A 286 -8.35 20.66 8.61
C ILE A 286 -7.44 21.39 9.61
N PHE A 287 -6.29 21.89 9.14
CA PHE A 287 -5.38 22.64 10.01
C PHE A 287 -5.94 23.98 10.49
N LEU A 288 -6.82 24.61 9.68
CA LEU A 288 -7.53 25.81 10.09
C LEU A 288 -8.50 25.53 11.23
N VAL A 289 -9.27 24.43 11.14
CA VAL A 289 -10.20 24.02 12.21
C VAL A 289 -9.48 23.53 13.46
N SER A 290 -8.30 22.92 13.32
CA SER A 290 -7.47 22.51 14.45
C SER A 290 -6.67 23.64 15.10
N ASP A 291 -6.87 24.90 14.69
CA ASP A 291 -6.15 26.09 15.15
C ASP A 291 -4.60 26.01 14.98
N ASN A 292 -4.13 25.25 13.97
CA ASN A 292 -2.71 25.08 13.67
C ASN A 292 -2.31 25.95 12.47
N ALA A 293 -2.20 27.27 12.68
CA ALA A 293 -1.91 28.26 11.64
C ALA A 293 -0.60 27.99 10.87
N LEU A 294 0.44 27.47 11.54
CA LEU A 294 1.74 27.17 10.94
C LEU A 294 1.66 26.09 9.86
N LEU A 295 1.00 24.97 10.17
CA LEU A 295 0.84 23.85 9.24
C LEU A 295 -0.19 24.17 8.16
N HIS A 296 -1.18 24.99 8.48
CA HIS A 296 -2.12 25.55 7.52
C HIS A 296 -1.41 26.36 6.42
N ALA A 297 -0.54 27.30 6.80
CA ALA A 297 0.25 28.06 5.83
C ALA A 297 1.22 27.16 5.04
N ALA A 298 1.83 26.17 5.68
CA ALA A 298 2.69 25.20 5.00
C ALA A 298 1.92 24.33 3.98
N ALA A 299 0.66 23.98 4.26
CA ALA A 299 -0.21 23.27 3.33
C ALA A 299 -0.51 24.12 2.09
N TRP A 300 -0.80 25.42 2.28
CA TRP A 300 -0.99 26.36 1.17
C TRP A 300 0.27 26.56 0.32
N ASN A 301 1.46 26.56 0.93
CA ASN A 301 2.72 26.60 0.19
C ASN A 301 2.86 25.38 -0.75
N LYS A 302 2.58 24.17 -0.24
CA LYS A 302 2.60 22.93 -1.05
C LYS A 302 1.52 22.94 -2.13
N TYR A 303 0.32 23.40 -1.79
CA TYR A 303 -0.79 23.57 -2.72
C TYR A 303 -0.40 24.48 -3.88
N PHE A 304 0.06 25.71 -3.59
CA PHE A 304 0.37 26.71 -4.62
C PHE A 304 1.49 26.23 -5.55
N ASN A 305 2.58 25.67 -5.00
CA ASN A 305 3.69 25.17 -5.81
C ASN A 305 3.30 24.01 -6.74
N LEU A 306 2.30 23.22 -6.37
CA LEU A 306 1.79 22.14 -7.20
C LEU A 306 0.76 22.63 -8.22
N TYR A 307 -0.13 23.52 -7.79
CA TYR A 307 -1.19 24.07 -8.63
C TYR A 307 -0.63 24.98 -9.73
N SER A 308 0.42 25.77 -9.45
CA SER A 308 1.10 26.62 -10.44
C SER A 308 1.77 25.87 -11.59
N GLN A 309 2.04 24.56 -11.41
CA GLN A 309 2.55 23.69 -12.46
C GLN A 309 1.44 23.07 -13.32
N SER A 310 0.17 23.24 -12.92
CA SER A 310 -0.98 22.67 -13.62
C SER A 310 -1.34 23.49 -14.86
N PRO A 311 -1.67 22.86 -16.00
CA PRO A 311 -2.11 23.56 -17.20
C PRO A 311 -3.53 24.17 -17.06
N MET A 312 -4.26 23.84 -15.99
CA MET A 312 -5.61 24.36 -15.69
C MET A 312 -5.58 25.64 -14.83
N ALA A 313 -4.39 26.12 -14.44
CA ALA A 313 -4.29 27.27 -13.54
C ALA A 313 -4.68 28.57 -14.25
N THR A 314 -5.64 29.30 -13.68
CA THR A 314 -5.99 30.66 -14.12
C THR A 314 -5.23 31.70 -13.29
N ASP A 315 -4.89 32.83 -13.90
CA ASP A 315 -4.16 33.91 -13.21
C ASP A 315 -4.95 34.48 -12.02
N GLU A 316 -6.29 34.51 -12.10
CA GLU A 316 -7.16 34.95 -11.00
C GLU A 316 -7.10 33.98 -9.82
N GLU A 317 -7.16 32.67 -10.05
CA GLU A 317 -7.04 31.65 -9.01
C GLU A 317 -5.64 31.64 -8.40
N LEU A 318 -4.60 31.78 -9.23
CA LEU A 318 -3.22 31.92 -8.75
C LEU A 318 -3.08 33.16 -7.85
N SER A 319 -3.65 34.29 -8.24
CA SER A 319 -3.61 35.50 -7.42
C SER A 319 -4.33 35.31 -6.08
N ARG A 320 -5.51 34.67 -6.10
CA ARG A 320 -6.27 34.34 -4.90
C ARG A 320 -5.48 33.43 -3.96
N TYR A 321 -4.93 32.32 -4.45
CA TYR A 321 -4.22 31.36 -3.62
C TYR A 321 -2.86 31.89 -3.12
N ALA A 322 -2.15 32.68 -3.92
CA ALA A 322 -0.93 33.36 -3.48
C ALA A 322 -1.24 34.35 -2.35
N SER A 323 -2.34 35.10 -2.47
CA SER A 323 -2.80 36.04 -1.45
C SER A 323 -3.22 35.34 -0.15
N VAL A 324 -3.96 34.22 -0.25
CA VAL A 324 -4.30 33.37 0.90
C VAL A 324 -3.04 32.81 1.56
N PHE A 325 -2.07 32.34 0.79
CA PHE A 325 -0.82 31.81 1.34
C PHE A 325 -0.03 32.88 2.10
N LEU A 326 0.17 34.07 1.51
CA LEU A 326 0.88 35.16 2.18
C LEU A 326 0.13 35.63 3.43
N LEU A 327 -1.19 35.84 3.32
CA LEU A 327 -2.03 36.25 4.45
C LEU A 327 -2.00 35.21 5.57
N SER A 328 -2.09 33.92 5.24
CA SER A 328 -2.01 32.83 6.22
C SER A 328 -0.66 32.79 6.92
N SER A 329 0.44 33.10 6.20
CA SER A 329 1.80 33.16 6.75
C SER A 329 2.01 34.38 7.66
N LEU A 330 1.43 35.52 7.29
CA LEU A 330 1.43 36.74 8.12
C LEU A 330 0.62 36.56 9.41
N SER A 331 -0.51 35.86 9.32
CA SER A 331 -1.47 35.67 10.40
C SER A 331 -1.03 34.63 11.45
N ILE A 332 0.15 34.02 11.30
CA ILE A 332 0.71 33.07 12.29
C ILE A 332 1.10 33.86 13.55
N PRO A 333 0.48 33.59 14.72
CA PRO A 333 0.86 34.22 15.99
C PRO A 333 2.30 33.92 16.36
N GLN A 334 2.99 34.87 16.98
CA GLN A 334 4.36 34.71 17.48
C GLN A 334 4.41 34.13 18.89
N ASP A 335 3.44 33.29 19.24
CA ASP A 335 3.33 32.65 20.55
C ASP A 335 4.44 31.60 20.70
N SER A 336 5.66 32.08 20.98
CA SER A 336 6.87 31.26 21.10
C SER A 336 6.90 30.44 22.39
N TYR A 337 5.97 30.64 23.33
CA TYR A 337 6.04 29.94 24.61
C TYR A 337 4.68 29.86 25.30
N ASN A 338 4.19 28.65 25.51
CA ASN A 338 3.05 28.39 26.38
C ASN A 338 3.53 27.39 27.46
N PRO A 339 4.03 27.88 28.61
CA PRO A 339 4.67 27.03 29.63
C PRO A 339 3.73 25.97 30.23
N ASP A 340 2.41 26.14 30.08
CA ASP A 340 1.40 25.21 30.58
C ASP A 340 1.14 24.01 29.66
N PHE A 341 1.61 24.04 28.41
CA PHE A 341 1.50 22.90 27.51
C PHE A 341 2.77 22.06 27.54
N ASN A 342 2.61 20.77 27.82
CA ASN A 342 3.68 19.78 27.81
C ASN A 342 4.40 19.79 26.45
N GLU A 343 5.49 20.55 26.37
CA GLU A 343 6.19 20.98 25.15
C GLU A 343 6.63 19.77 24.30
N GLY A 344 6.94 18.66 24.97
CA GLY A 344 7.27 17.38 24.34
C GLY A 344 6.10 16.73 23.59
N TYR A 345 4.88 16.82 24.09
CA TYR A 345 3.69 16.24 23.44
C TYR A 345 3.27 17.07 22.22
N ALA A 346 3.22 18.41 22.36
CA ALA A 346 2.91 19.32 21.26
C ALA A 346 3.96 19.22 20.14
N THR A 347 5.24 19.17 20.48
CA THR A 347 6.32 19.02 19.49
C THR A 347 6.28 17.67 18.78
N SER A 348 6.00 16.57 19.49
CA SER A 348 5.86 15.23 18.89
C SER A 348 4.64 15.15 17.97
N SER A 349 3.50 15.69 18.40
CA SER A 349 2.29 15.79 17.60
C SER A 349 2.54 16.62 16.33
N ASN A 350 3.11 17.82 16.46
CA ASN A 350 3.41 18.70 15.34
C ASN A 350 4.43 18.10 14.36
N LYS A 351 5.41 17.31 14.84
CA LYS A 351 6.30 16.53 13.97
C LYS A 351 5.55 15.45 13.20
N ARG A 352 4.64 14.71 13.85
CA ARG A 352 3.78 13.74 13.16
C ARG A 352 2.92 14.41 12.10
N LEU A 353 2.33 15.57 12.40
CA LEU A 353 1.54 16.36 11.45
C LEU A 353 2.39 16.91 10.29
N ALA A 354 3.60 17.40 10.56
CA ALA A 354 4.53 17.86 9.52
C ALA A 354 4.96 16.72 8.58
N ASN A 355 5.12 15.51 9.11
CA ASN A 355 5.40 14.32 8.27
C ASN A 355 4.25 14.06 7.28
N LEU A 356 2.98 14.29 7.65
CA LEU A 356 1.83 14.13 6.74
C LEU A 356 1.87 15.10 5.53
N LEU A 357 2.56 16.24 5.68
CA LEU A 357 2.85 17.21 4.61
C LEU A 357 4.12 16.89 3.81
N ASN A 358 4.78 15.75 4.09
CA ASN A 358 6.10 15.39 3.59
C ASN A 358 7.19 16.42 3.94
N LEU A 359 7.09 17.07 5.12
CA LEU A 359 8.09 17.99 5.62
C LEU A 359 9.00 17.27 6.62
N GLN A 360 10.30 17.22 6.31
CA GLN A 360 11.31 16.59 7.18
C GLN A 360 11.59 17.39 8.46
N LYS A 361 11.35 18.71 8.42
CA LYS A 361 11.50 19.63 9.54
C LYS A 361 10.23 20.45 9.69
N LEU A 362 9.89 20.79 10.93
CA LEU A 362 8.80 21.69 11.21
C LEU A 362 9.13 23.06 10.59
N PRO A 363 8.25 23.63 9.74
CA PRO A 363 8.48 24.93 9.15
C PRO A 363 8.44 26.00 10.24
N THR A 364 9.17 27.10 10.06
CA THR A 364 9.10 28.28 10.93
C THR A 364 8.35 29.40 10.23
N ARG A 365 7.75 30.32 10.99
CA ARG A 365 7.07 31.50 10.43
C ARG A 365 7.98 32.27 9.46
N LYS A 366 9.24 32.51 9.86
CA LYS A 366 10.26 33.19 9.02
C LYS A 366 10.48 32.43 7.70
N SER A 367 10.68 31.12 7.75
CA SER A 367 10.87 30.30 6.55
C SER A 367 9.66 30.32 5.60
N LEU A 368 8.44 30.41 6.12
CA LEU A 368 7.23 30.48 5.30
C LEU A 368 7.06 31.85 4.65
N ILE A 369 7.39 32.92 5.38
CA ILE A 369 7.43 34.28 4.82
C ILE A 369 8.49 34.36 3.72
N ASP A 370 9.71 33.88 3.96
CA ASP A 370 10.76 33.82 2.94
C ASP A 370 10.32 33.02 1.71
N ALA A 371 9.58 31.92 1.93
CA ALA A 371 9.03 31.14 0.83
C ALA A 371 7.94 31.90 0.04
N ALA A 372 7.12 32.71 0.69
CA ALA A 372 6.11 33.55 0.07
C ALA A 372 6.70 34.74 -0.71
N LEU A 373 7.89 35.21 -0.32
CA LEU A 373 8.63 36.27 -0.99
C LEU A 373 9.39 35.80 -2.24
N ASN A 374 9.40 34.49 -2.51
CA ASN A 374 9.92 33.98 -3.78
C ASN A 374 9.17 34.61 -4.96
N LYS A 375 9.90 35.05 -5.99
CA LYS A 375 9.35 35.76 -7.15
C LYS A 375 8.16 35.04 -7.81
N THR A 376 8.22 33.71 -7.85
CA THR A 376 7.16 32.87 -8.43
C THR A 376 5.81 32.98 -7.73
N ILE A 377 5.78 33.40 -6.47
CA ILE A 377 4.56 33.55 -5.67
C ILE A 377 4.22 35.02 -5.52
N TYR A 378 5.22 35.84 -5.15
CA TYR A 378 5.02 37.24 -4.81
C TYR A 378 4.44 38.05 -5.96
N ASP A 379 4.77 37.73 -7.22
CA ASP A 379 4.25 38.47 -8.38
C ASP A 379 2.71 38.40 -8.46
N TYR A 380 2.12 37.24 -8.14
CA TYR A 380 0.68 37.00 -8.20
C TYR A 380 -0.11 37.54 -6.99
N VAL A 381 0.55 37.86 -5.89
CA VAL A 381 -0.13 38.34 -4.67
C VAL A 381 -0.81 39.69 -4.92
N ASP A 382 -2.03 39.84 -4.38
CA ASP A 382 -2.82 41.07 -4.41
C ASP A 382 -2.01 42.26 -3.83
N PRO A 383 -1.99 43.43 -4.51
CA PRO A 383 -1.33 44.64 -4.00
C PRO A 383 -1.69 45.01 -2.57
N THR A 384 -2.92 44.72 -2.12
CA THR A 384 -3.41 44.98 -0.76
C THR A 384 -2.64 44.16 0.28
N VAL A 385 -2.41 42.87 0.00
CA VAL A 385 -1.68 41.97 0.90
C VAL A 385 -0.17 42.24 0.84
N LYS A 386 0.36 42.67 -0.32
CA LYS A 386 1.74 43.17 -0.44
C LYS A 386 2.00 44.37 0.45
N LYS A 387 1.09 45.35 0.44
CA LYS A 387 1.16 46.51 1.35
C LYS A 387 1.10 46.07 2.81
N LEU A 388 0.21 45.14 3.16
CA LEU A 388 0.15 44.59 4.52
C LEU A 388 1.49 43.95 4.94
N TYR A 389 2.12 43.16 4.07
CA TYR A 389 3.45 42.60 4.35
C TYR A 389 4.50 43.69 4.61
N GLN A 390 4.55 44.72 3.77
CA GLN A 390 5.49 45.85 3.93
C GLN A 390 5.29 46.57 5.27
N LEU A 391 4.04 46.84 5.65
CA LEU A 391 3.70 47.51 6.91
C LEU A 391 4.04 46.67 8.15
N LEU A 392 3.89 45.34 8.08
CA LEU A 392 4.11 44.47 9.24
C LEU A 392 5.56 44.03 9.43
N GLU A 393 6.31 43.81 8.35
CA GLU A 393 7.66 43.22 8.43
C GLU A 393 8.80 44.15 7.99
N ALA A 394 8.55 45.16 7.13
CA ALA A 394 9.60 46.05 6.65
C ALA A 394 9.60 47.41 7.39
N ASP A 395 8.52 48.18 7.26
CA ASP A 395 8.46 49.59 7.66
C ASP A 395 7.42 49.84 8.77
N PHE A 396 7.54 49.13 9.89
CA PHE A 396 6.59 49.25 10.99
C PHE A 396 6.77 50.58 11.76
N HIS A 397 5.79 51.48 11.63
CA HIS A 397 5.73 52.74 12.37
C HIS A 397 4.58 52.74 13.39
N PRO A 398 4.85 52.74 14.71
CA PRO A 398 3.82 52.53 15.73
C PRO A 398 2.66 53.53 15.71
N LEU A 399 2.89 54.78 15.29
CA LEU A 399 1.86 55.83 15.28
C LEU A 399 1.06 55.86 13.97
N SER A 400 1.72 55.67 12.82
CA SER A 400 1.09 55.75 11.49
C SER A 400 0.31 54.49 11.13
N ILE A 401 0.62 53.36 11.77
CA ILE A 401 0.06 52.05 11.39
C ILE A 401 -1.46 51.97 11.52
N ARG A 402 -2.05 52.74 12.46
CA ARG A 402 -3.50 52.78 12.65
C ARG A 402 -4.22 53.30 11.41
N ASP A 403 -3.75 54.41 10.86
CA ASP A 403 -4.38 55.07 9.72
C ASP A 403 -4.17 54.28 8.42
N GLU A 404 -3.00 53.68 8.25
CA GLU A 404 -2.66 52.88 7.07
C GLU A 404 -3.39 51.53 7.07
N LEU A 405 -3.49 50.86 8.23
CA LEU A 405 -4.24 49.61 8.37
C LEU A 405 -5.75 49.78 8.19
N LYS A 406 -6.32 50.96 8.46
CA LYS A 406 -7.75 51.21 8.26
C LYS A 406 -8.20 50.97 6.82
N SER A 407 -7.39 51.37 5.84
CA SER A 407 -7.69 51.15 4.42
C SER A 407 -7.60 49.67 4.02
N ILE A 408 -6.66 48.93 4.61
CA ILE A 408 -6.36 47.52 4.30
C ILE A 408 -7.38 46.59 4.98
N THR A 409 -7.76 46.88 6.22
CA THR A 409 -8.75 46.10 6.97
C THR A 409 -10.12 46.10 6.28
N LEU A 410 -10.58 47.24 5.77
CA LEU A 410 -11.80 47.33 4.96
C LEU A 410 -11.73 46.48 3.67
N ALA A 411 -10.58 46.50 2.99
CA ALA A 411 -10.39 45.68 1.79
C ALA A 411 -10.32 44.18 2.11
N ILE A 412 -9.77 43.79 3.26
CA ILE A 412 -9.76 42.41 3.73
C ILE A 412 -11.17 41.95 4.10
N GLU A 413 -11.97 42.81 4.74
CA GLU A 413 -13.36 42.52 5.11
C GLU A 413 -14.29 42.31 3.92
N SER A 414 -14.06 43.01 2.80
CA SER A 414 -14.86 42.82 1.59
C SER A 414 -14.74 41.41 0.98
N ASN A 415 -13.69 40.65 1.33
CA ASN A 415 -13.43 39.33 0.76
C ASN A 415 -13.78 38.21 1.76
N PRO A 416 -14.80 37.37 1.48
CA PRO A 416 -15.22 36.31 2.40
C PRO A 416 -14.13 35.25 2.64
N VAL A 417 -13.19 35.12 1.70
CA VAL A 417 -12.05 34.20 1.79
C VAL A 417 -11.09 34.59 2.91
N PHE A 418 -11.01 35.88 3.25
CA PHE A 418 -10.09 36.38 4.26
C PHE A 418 -10.67 36.43 5.67
N ALA A 419 -11.99 36.23 5.81
CA ALA A 419 -12.69 36.27 7.09
C ALA A 419 -12.07 35.37 8.19
N PRO A 420 -11.60 34.14 7.92
CA PRO A 420 -10.98 33.30 8.94
C PRO A 420 -9.66 33.86 9.50
N TYR A 421 -8.96 34.72 8.75
CA TYR A 421 -7.66 35.26 9.14
C TYR A 421 -7.75 36.57 9.93
N VAL A 422 -8.94 37.18 10.04
CA VAL A 422 -9.14 38.45 10.76
C VAL A 422 -8.71 38.34 12.22
N LYS A 423 -9.18 37.32 12.95
CA LYS A 423 -8.83 37.16 14.38
C LYS A 423 -7.34 36.90 14.60
N PRO A 424 -6.69 35.93 13.92
CA PRO A 424 -5.26 35.71 14.11
C PRO A 424 -4.40 36.90 13.66
N LEU A 425 -4.79 37.58 12.59
CA LEU A 425 -4.09 38.78 12.12
C LEU A 425 -4.16 39.91 13.15
N THR A 426 -5.32 40.11 13.79
CA THR A 426 -5.48 41.10 14.87
C THR A 426 -4.48 40.85 16.00
N LYS A 427 -4.32 39.58 16.40
CA LYS A 427 -3.33 39.18 17.43
C LYS A 427 -1.91 39.55 17.00
N VAL A 428 -1.52 39.19 15.78
CA VAL A 428 -0.17 39.48 15.25
C VAL A 428 0.10 40.98 15.20
N ILE A 429 -0.86 41.78 14.70
CA ILE A 429 -0.75 43.24 14.63
C ILE A 429 -0.54 43.81 16.03
N LEU A 430 -1.33 43.38 17.02
CA LEU A 430 -1.22 43.86 18.40
C LEU A 430 0.10 43.46 19.05
N THR A 431 0.53 42.20 18.92
CA THR A 431 1.83 41.75 19.45
C THR A 431 2.97 42.57 18.85
N ARG A 432 2.96 42.81 17.52
CA ARG A 432 3.95 43.65 16.86
C ARG A 432 3.90 45.10 17.33
N LEU A 433 2.71 45.67 17.50
CA LEU A 433 2.53 47.02 18.02
C LEU A 433 3.13 47.15 19.41
N PHE A 434 2.82 46.21 20.32
CA PHE A 434 3.35 46.23 21.68
C PHE A 434 4.86 46.00 21.72
N GLU A 435 5.39 45.10 20.89
CA GLU A 435 6.84 44.92 20.73
C GLU A 435 7.53 46.22 20.33
N GLN A 436 7.00 46.94 19.35
CA GLN A 436 7.61 48.16 18.85
C GLN A 436 7.46 49.32 19.84
N VAL A 437 6.30 49.45 20.48
CA VAL A 437 6.10 50.43 21.56
C VAL A 437 7.06 50.17 22.72
N SER A 438 7.28 48.91 23.09
CA SER A 438 8.23 48.54 24.17
C SER A 438 9.69 48.84 23.85
N GLN A 439 10.07 48.87 22.57
CA GLN A 439 11.43 49.20 22.14
C GLN A 439 11.69 50.71 22.16
N VAL A 440 10.67 51.53 21.87
CA VAL A 440 10.80 52.99 21.72
C VAL A 440 10.49 53.73 23.03
N TYR A 441 9.56 53.23 23.84
CA TYR A 441 9.08 53.92 25.04
C TYR A 441 9.38 53.13 26.32
N GLU A 442 9.87 53.83 27.35
CA GLU A 442 10.06 53.25 28.69
C GLU A 442 8.74 53.25 29.48
N SER A 443 7.95 54.33 29.40
CA SER A 443 6.65 54.43 30.08
C SER A 443 5.60 55.09 29.17
N VAL A 444 4.37 54.56 29.19
CA VAL A 444 3.27 54.96 28.31
C VAL A 444 1.96 54.98 29.11
N LYS A 445 1.10 55.97 28.88
CA LYS A 445 -0.26 55.99 29.46
C LYS A 445 -1.12 54.88 28.87
N LEU A 446 -1.88 54.19 29.71
CA LEU A 446 -2.77 53.10 29.31
C LEU A 446 -3.81 53.58 28.29
N ASP A 447 -4.41 54.76 28.50
CA ASP A 447 -5.36 55.36 27.55
C ASP A 447 -4.78 55.58 26.16
N PHE A 448 -3.50 56.01 26.08
CA PHE A 448 -2.82 56.23 24.80
C PHE A 448 -2.61 54.90 24.07
N LEU A 449 -2.20 53.86 24.80
CA LEU A 449 -2.00 52.53 24.24
C LEU A 449 -3.33 51.91 23.78
N LEU A 450 -4.41 52.09 24.55
CA LEU A 450 -5.75 51.65 24.15
C LEU A 450 -6.23 52.37 22.88
N GLN A 451 -6.07 53.70 22.80
CA GLN A 451 -6.44 54.47 21.60
C GLN A 451 -5.63 54.04 20.37
N LEU A 452 -4.36 53.69 20.55
CA LEU A 452 -3.48 53.23 19.48
C LEU A 452 -3.84 51.82 19.00
N ALA A 453 -4.25 50.94 19.93
CA ALA A 453 -4.61 49.55 19.68
C ALA A 453 -6.09 49.35 19.28
N THR A 454 -6.91 50.41 19.31
CA THR A 454 -8.32 50.32 18.90
C THR A 454 -8.45 50.49 17.38
N PHE A 455 -8.73 49.38 16.69
CA PHE A 455 -9.02 49.36 15.26
C PHE A 455 -10.53 49.44 14.96
N GLU A 456 -10.90 49.90 13.77
CA GLU A 456 -12.29 49.95 13.30
C GLU A 456 -12.71 48.63 12.60
N GLY A 457 -14.02 48.36 12.51
CA GLY A 457 -14.56 47.19 11.81
C GLY A 457 -14.60 45.89 12.64
N SER A 458 -14.42 44.75 11.98
CA SER A 458 -14.35 43.40 12.55
C SER A 458 -13.09 43.17 13.40
N PHE A 459 -12.16 44.13 13.38
CA PHE A 459 -10.95 44.18 14.19
C PHE A 459 -11.14 44.93 15.52
N LYS A 460 -12.36 45.42 15.81
CA LYS A 460 -12.67 46.16 17.03
C LYS A 460 -12.57 45.25 18.25
N LEU A 461 -11.69 45.61 19.17
CA LEU A 461 -11.53 44.97 20.47
C LEU A 461 -11.96 45.92 21.58
N SER A 462 -12.46 45.36 22.68
CA SER A 462 -12.72 46.10 23.91
C SER A 462 -11.41 46.48 24.60
N GLY A 463 -11.39 47.58 25.36
CA GLY A 463 -10.21 47.98 26.13
C GLY A 463 -9.69 46.88 27.06
N LEU A 464 -10.60 46.10 27.65
CA LEU A 464 -10.28 44.94 28.49
C LEU A 464 -9.67 43.78 27.70
N GLU A 465 -10.08 43.58 26.44
CA GLU A 465 -9.52 42.54 25.59
C GLU A 465 -8.09 42.90 25.19
N ILE A 466 -7.84 44.18 24.85
CA ILE A 466 -6.50 44.70 24.54
C ILE A 466 -5.57 44.55 25.76
N GLU A 467 -6.06 44.87 26.95
CA GLU A 467 -5.32 44.67 28.20
C GLU A 467 -5.06 43.18 28.48
N SER A 468 -6.06 42.32 28.28
CA SER A 468 -5.90 40.86 28.39
C SER A 468 -4.87 40.31 27.39
N PHE A 469 -4.84 40.84 26.16
CA PHE A 469 -3.81 40.51 25.17
C PHE A 469 -2.41 40.92 25.63
N LEU A 470 -2.27 42.12 26.19
CA LEU A 470 -1.01 42.59 26.75
C LEU A 470 -0.54 41.66 27.90
N LEU A 471 -1.44 41.30 28.82
CA LEU A 471 -1.16 40.35 29.90
C LEU A 471 -0.75 38.97 29.39
N ASN A 472 -1.41 38.47 28.34
CA ASN A 472 -1.04 37.19 27.70
C ASN A 472 0.34 37.28 27.03
N ALA A 473 0.68 38.39 26.38
CA ALA A 473 2.02 38.61 25.84
C ALA A 473 3.10 38.64 26.95
N GLY A 474 2.76 39.19 28.13
CA GLY A 474 3.59 39.12 29.33
C GLY A 474 3.79 37.70 29.84
N ARG A 475 2.69 36.94 29.99
CA ARG A 475 2.70 35.54 30.43
C ARG A 475 3.51 34.63 29.49
N ASN A 476 3.40 34.84 28.19
CA ASN A 476 4.11 34.08 27.17
C ASN A 476 5.60 34.45 27.08
N GLY A 477 6.09 35.39 27.91
CA GLY A 477 7.48 35.86 27.88
C GLY A 477 7.84 36.70 26.64
N GLN A 478 6.83 37.16 25.87
CA GLN A 478 7.05 38.03 24.73
C GLN A 478 7.40 39.44 25.18
N LEU A 479 6.82 39.94 26.27
CA LEU A 479 7.08 41.30 26.75
C LEU A 479 7.28 41.30 28.26
N SER A 480 8.12 42.21 28.74
CA SER A 480 8.29 42.45 30.17
C SER A 480 7.85 43.89 30.46
N PHE A 481 6.76 44.01 31.20
CA PHE A 481 6.15 45.28 31.56
C PHE A 481 5.49 45.22 32.93
N TYR A 482 5.28 46.39 33.51
CA TYR A 482 4.55 46.61 34.75
C TYR A 482 3.36 47.54 34.47
N ILE A 483 2.17 47.15 34.90
CA ILE A 483 0.96 47.98 34.79
C ILE A 483 0.66 48.56 36.17
N ASP A 484 0.67 49.89 36.26
CA ASP A 484 0.14 50.61 37.41
C ASP A 484 -1.26 51.13 37.07
N HIS A 485 -2.28 50.54 37.70
CA HIS A 485 -3.67 50.94 37.49
C HIS A 485 -4.06 52.21 38.24
N ASP A 486 -3.35 52.60 39.30
CA ASP A 486 -3.66 53.82 40.06
C ASP A 486 -3.25 55.06 39.25
N SER A 487 -2.07 55.01 38.63
CA SER A 487 -1.60 56.06 37.72
C SER A 487 -2.01 55.88 36.26
N ALA A 488 -2.59 54.72 35.90
CA ALA A 488 -2.91 54.30 34.53
C ALA A 488 -1.71 54.38 33.57
N VAL A 489 -0.54 53.89 34.02
CA VAL A 489 0.72 53.88 33.26
C VAL A 489 1.26 52.46 33.11
N ILE A 490 1.74 52.15 31.91
CA ILE A 490 2.46 50.92 31.57
C ILE A 490 3.95 51.27 31.47
N THR A 491 4.78 50.58 32.25
CA THR A 491 6.24 50.74 32.22
C THR A 491 6.88 49.49 31.62
N PHE A 492 7.59 49.63 30.50
CA PHE A 492 8.32 48.54 29.85
C PHE A 492 9.72 48.45 30.47
N ARG A 493 10.04 47.30 31.06
CA ARG A 493 11.36 47.03 31.64
C ARG A 493 11.82 45.64 31.26
N SER A 494 12.91 45.54 30.53
CA SER A 494 13.61 44.29 30.28
C SER A 494 14.59 44.02 31.41
N ASP A 495 14.45 42.91 32.14
CA ASP A 495 15.42 42.50 33.15
C ASP A 495 16.69 41.98 32.45
N PRO A 496 17.89 42.57 32.69
CA PRO A 496 19.15 42.11 32.10
C PRO A 496 19.54 40.69 32.49
N PHE A 497 18.93 40.08 33.52
CA PHE A 497 19.23 38.72 33.98
C PHE A 497 18.23 37.67 33.51
N GLN A 498 17.19 38.05 32.76
CA GLN A 498 16.21 37.12 32.23
C GLN A 498 16.71 36.53 30.90
N GLU A 499 16.76 35.20 30.79
CA GLU A 499 17.13 34.51 29.55
C GLU A 499 16.03 34.72 28.49
N ILE A 500 16.29 35.57 27.51
CA ILE A 500 15.42 35.72 26.34
C ILE A 500 15.81 34.63 25.34
N ALA A 501 14.91 33.65 25.15
CA ALA A 501 15.18 32.43 24.37
C ALA A 501 15.37 32.65 22.85
N GLU A 502 15.03 33.83 22.30
CA GLU A 502 15.10 34.08 20.85
C GLU A 502 15.70 35.45 20.50
N GLN A 503 16.64 35.46 19.56
CA GLN A 503 17.11 36.69 18.90
C GLN A 503 15.97 37.33 18.12
N ARG A 504 15.40 38.39 18.71
CA ARG A 504 14.43 39.26 18.07
C ARG A 504 15.14 40.10 17.01
N SER A 505 14.48 40.31 15.87
CA SER A 505 14.85 41.37 14.92
C SER A 505 14.44 42.71 15.55
N ALA A 506 15.25 43.19 16.49
CA ALA A 506 14.98 44.44 17.19
C ALA A 506 15.38 45.62 16.30
N LEU A 507 14.54 46.66 16.26
CA LEU A 507 14.88 47.93 15.60
C LEU A 507 16.04 48.62 16.34
N GLN A 508 16.08 48.45 17.67
CA GLN A 508 17.14 48.95 18.55
C GLN A 508 17.48 47.89 19.59
N THR A 509 18.76 47.79 19.97
CA THR A 509 19.18 46.94 21.08
C THR A 509 18.57 47.47 22.38
N SER A 510 17.85 46.63 23.12
CA SER A 510 17.32 47.03 24.42
C SER A 510 18.46 47.38 25.39
N PRO A 511 18.22 48.22 26.41
CA PRO A 511 19.23 48.51 27.43
C PRO A 511 19.76 47.24 28.11
N ALA A 512 18.92 46.24 28.29
CA ALA A 512 19.28 44.92 28.83
C ALA A 512 20.20 44.13 27.89
N ASP A 513 19.88 44.06 26.59
CA ASP A 513 20.74 43.42 25.58
C ASP A 513 22.08 44.13 25.43
N LEU A 514 22.07 45.46 25.59
CA LEU A 514 23.27 46.27 25.56
C LEU A 514 24.20 45.84 26.69
N VAL A 515 23.67 45.67 27.92
CA VAL A 515 24.40 45.16 29.11
C VAL A 515 24.93 43.74 28.90
N GLN A 516 24.10 42.82 28.38
CA GLN A 516 24.53 41.43 28.13
C GLN A 516 25.65 41.34 27.08
N ASN A 517 25.59 42.17 26.03
CA ASN A 517 26.53 42.12 24.92
C ASN A 517 27.70 43.12 25.03
N GLN A 518 27.87 43.85 26.15
CA GLN A 518 28.90 44.90 26.28
C GLN A 518 30.30 44.39 25.98
N LEU A 519 30.69 43.26 26.58
CA LEU A 519 32.02 42.67 26.39
C LEU A 519 32.24 42.22 24.96
N SER A 520 31.24 41.60 24.33
CA SER A 520 31.32 41.17 22.93
C SER A 520 31.40 42.34 21.96
N ASN A 521 30.62 43.41 22.21
CA ASN A 521 30.66 44.62 21.41
C ASN A 521 32.01 45.33 21.57
N LEU A 522 32.50 45.48 22.81
CA LEU A 522 33.83 46.04 23.11
C LEU A 522 34.94 45.23 22.41
N ALA A 523 34.89 43.91 22.48
CA ALA A 523 35.85 43.04 21.83
C ALA A 523 35.83 43.20 20.30
N LYS A 524 34.64 43.26 19.68
CA LYS A 524 34.49 43.51 18.24
C LYS A 524 35.02 44.88 17.83
N THR A 525 34.70 45.93 18.58
CA THR A 525 35.15 47.29 18.28
C THR A 525 36.66 47.43 18.46
N LEU A 526 37.22 46.84 19.53
CA LEU A 526 38.65 46.88 19.80
C LEU A 526 39.44 46.05 18.77
N TYR A 527 38.92 44.89 18.38
CA TYR A 527 39.51 44.10 17.31
C TYR A 527 39.49 44.85 15.97
N ALA A 528 38.36 45.49 15.64
CA ALA A 528 38.25 46.31 14.45
C ALA A 528 39.21 47.51 14.48
N SER A 529 39.36 48.19 15.63
CA SER A 529 40.29 49.31 15.76
C SER A 529 41.76 48.88 15.65
N VAL A 530 42.15 47.76 16.28
CA VAL A 530 43.51 47.20 16.19
C VAL A 530 43.92 46.95 14.73
N LYS A 531 42.98 46.51 13.88
CA LYS A 531 43.24 46.32 12.45
C LYS A 531 43.65 47.61 11.73
N TYR A 532 43.15 48.77 12.16
CA TYR A 532 43.44 50.06 11.52
C TYR A 532 44.60 50.80 12.19
N THR A 533 44.84 50.60 13.50
CA THR A 533 45.85 51.35 14.25
C THR A 533 47.22 50.69 14.29
N ASP A 534 47.29 49.35 14.25
CA ASP A 534 48.56 48.62 14.37
C ASP A 534 49.11 48.19 13.00
N ALA A 535 50.18 48.86 12.55
CA ALA A 535 50.87 48.51 11.31
C ALA A 535 51.46 47.08 11.33
N THR A 536 51.83 46.56 12.51
CA THR A 536 52.40 45.21 12.66
C THR A 536 51.36 44.10 12.51
N TYR A 537 50.07 44.42 12.70
CA TYR A 537 48.97 43.47 12.53
C TYR A 537 48.85 43.01 11.07
N ALA A 538 48.98 43.94 10.12
CA ALA A 538 48.96 43.63 8.69
C ALA A 538 50.14 42.73 8.26
N GLU A 539 51.33 42.96 8.82
CA GLU A 539 52.52 42.13 8.57
C GLU A 539 52.39 40.74 9.18
N LYS A 540 51.88 40.62 10.42
CA LYS A 540 51.55 39.34 11.06
C LYS A 540 50.51 38.55 10.26
N GLN A 541 49.47 39.21 9.73
CA GLN A 541 48.50 38.54 8.86
C GLN A 541 49.10 38.10 7.52
N ARG A 542 49.97 38.91 6.90
CA ARG A 542 50.65 38.53 5.64
C ARG A 542 51.59 37.34 5.85
N THR A 543 52.36 37.33 6.92
CA THR A 543 53.27 36.22 7.25
C THR A 543 52.50 34.94 7.61
N LEU A 544 51.42 35.05 8.38
CA LEU A 544 50.53 33.92 8.68
C LEU A 544 49.88 33.38 7.40
N ARG A 545 49.33 34.26 6.55
CA ARG A 545 48.74 33.87 5.26
C ARG A 545 49.77 33.21 4.35
N GLY A 546 51.00 33.75 4.28
CA GLY A 546 52.09 33.14 3.52
C GLY A 546 52.45 31.74 4.01
N ARG A 547 52.53 31.54 5.33
CA ARG A 547 52.76 30.22 5.95
C ARG A 547 51.62 29.25 5.66
N LEU A 548 50.37 29.70 5.79
CA LEU A 548 49.19 28.88 5.52
C LEU A 548 49.11 28.47 4.05
N VAL A 549 49.36 29.40 3.13
CA VAL A 549 49.40 29.11 1.69
C VAL A 549 50.52 28.13 1.38
N ALA A 550 51.73 28.32 1.91
CA ALA A 550 52.85 27.39 1.71
C ALA A 550 52.53 25.98 2.23
N SER A 551 51.93 25.89 3.43
CA SER A 551 51.48 24.62 4.01
C SER A 551 50.38 23.97 3.17
N ALA A 552 49.40 24.73 2.69
CA ALA A 552 48.32 24.24 1.85
C ALA A 552 48.85 23.75 0.49
N THR A 553 49.78 24.47 -0.13
CA THR A 553 50.42 24.04 -1.39
C THR A 553 51.23 22.76 -1.20
N ALA A 554 51.95 22.62 -0.08
CA ALA A 554 52.69 21.40 0.22
C ALA A 554 51.75 20.21 0.47
N ALA A 555 50.62 20.43 1.15
CA ALA A 555 49.60 19.41 1.34
C ALA A 555 48.93 18.99 0.02
N LEU A 556 48.57 19.94 -0.85
CA LEU A 556 47.98 19.67 -2.16
C LEU A 556 48.92 18.89 -3.08
N LEU A 557 50.23 19.17 -3.04
CA LEU A 557 51.21 18.41 -3.82
C LEU A 557 51.27 16.95 -3.34
N LYS A 558 51.31 16.72 -2.01
CA LYS A 558 51.27 15.37 -1.44
C LYS A 558 49.97 14.64 -1.78
N GLU A 559 48.83 15.31 -1.67
CA GLU A 559 47.52 14.73 -2.00
C GLU A 559 47.45 14.37 -3.49
N ARG A 560 47.96 15.23 -4.38
CA ARG A 560 48.06 14.94 -5.81
C ARG A 560 48.92 13.70 -6.09
N GLU A 561 50.10 13.60 -5.47
CA GLU A 561 50.96 12.42 -5.60
C GLU A 561 50.29 11.13 -5.09
N GLU A 562 49.52 11.22 -4.00
CA GLU A 562 48.75 10.09 -3.47
C GLU A 562 47.61 9.68 -4.40
N ILE A 563 46.89 10.64 -4.97
CA ILE A 563 45.84 10.39 -5.97
C ILE A 563 46.42 9.76 -7.24
N GLU A 564 47.57 10.26 -7.72
CA GLU A 564 48.25 9.68 -8.88
C GLU A 564 48.72 8.24 -8.60
N ARG A 565 49.29 7.97 -7.41
CA ARG A 565 49.64 6.61 -6.97
C ARG A 565 48.41 5.69 -6.85
N ALA A 566 47.31 6.18 -6.29
CA ALA A 566 46.07 5.43 -6.16
C ALA A 566 45.45 5.10 -7.53
N ARG A 567 45.53 6.05 -8.49
CA ARG A 567 45.08 5.84 -9.87
C ARG A 567 45.91 4.77 -10.57
N GLN A 568 47.24 4.82 -10.44
CA GLN A 568 48.13 3.79 -10.99
C GLN A 568 47.83 2.41 -10.39
N LEU A 569 47.62 2.32 -9.08
CA LEU A 569 47.27 1.07 -8.41
C LEU A 569 45.90 0.53 -8.87
N LEU A 570 44.91 1.41 -9.05
CA LEU A 570 43.59 1.01 -9.55
C LEU A 570 43.67 0.50 -10.99
N GLU A 571 44.48 1.13 -11.84
CA GLU A 571 44.70 0.71 -13.22
C GLU A 571 45.39 -0.65 -13.29
N GLN A 572 46.43 -0.87 -12.46
CA GLN A 572 47.08 -2.17 -12.32
C GLN A 572 46.10 -3.26 -11.83
N ARG A 573 45.30 -2.97 -10.80
CA ARG A 573 44.28 -3.91 -10.30
C ARG A 573 43.21 -4.22 -11.34
N LYS A 574 42.81 -3.22 -12.15
CA LYS A 574 41.84 -3.41 -13.24
C LYS A 574 42.41 -4.33 -14.32
N GLN A 575 43.68 -4.13 -14.70
CA GLN A 575 44.39 -5.00 -15.65
C GLN A 575 44.52 -6.44 -15.11
N GLN A 576 44.88 -6.61 -13.83
CA GLN A 576 44.94 -7.93 -13.19
C GLN A 576 43.57 -8.62 -13.15
N ALA A 577 42.51 -7.90 -12.76
CA ALA A 577 41.16 -8.44 -12.73
C ALA A 577 40.63 -8.81 -14.13
N GLU A 578 41.00 -8.05 -15.16
CA GLU A 578 40.67 -8.36 -16.55
C GLU A 578 41.42 -9.59 -17.05
N GLN A 579 42.72 -9.71 -16.72
CA GLN A 579 43.52 -10.91 -17.02
C GLN A 579 42.94 -12.16 -16.32
N GLU A 580 42.62 -12.08 -15.03
CA GLU A 580 41.99 -13.20 -14.30
C GLU A 580 40.62 -13.57 -14.87
N ARG A 581 39.83 -12.58 -15.35
CA ARG A 581 38.53 -12.85 -15.98
C ARG A 581 38.72 -13.58 -17.31
N ILE A 582 39.68 -13.15 -18.12
CA ILE A 582 40.02 -13.80 -19.39
C ILE A 582 40.52 -15.23 -19.15
N GLU A 583 41.39 -15.43 -18.14
CA GLU A 583 41.90 -16.76 -17.79
C GLU A 583 40.79 -17.70 -17.32
N ARG A 584 39.89 -17.23 -16.43
CA ARG A 584 38.71 -18.00 -15.99
C ARG A 584 37.75 -18.33 -17.13
N GLU A 585 37.55 -17.42 -18.08
CA GLU A 585 36.71 -17.66 -19.26
C GLU A 585 37.36 -18.70 -20.19
N GLN A 586 38.68 -18.63 -20.39
CA GLN A 586 39.43 -19.63 -21.16
C GLN A 586 39.43 -21.00 -20.47
N GLU A 587 39.60 -21.07 -19.15
CA GLU A 587 39.55 -22.31 -18.38
C GLU A 587 38.14 -22.93 -18.43
N ALA A 588 37.09 -22.13 -18.25
CA ALA A 588 35.71 -22.57 -18.39
C ALA A 588 35.39 -23.05 -19.81
N ALA A 589 35.91 -22.38 -20.84
CA ALA A 589 35.76 -22.81 -22.24
C ALA A 589 36.49 -24.13 -22.50
N ARG A 590 37.72 -24.31 -21.99
CA ARG A 590 38.48 -25.58 -22.08
C ARG A 590 37.76 -26.71 -21.34
N ALA A 591 37.24 -26.46 -20.14
CA ALA A 591 36.48 -27.44 -19.38
C ALA A 591 35.17 -27.84 -20.08
N ARG A 592 34.47 -26.89 -20.72
CA ARG A 592 33.29 -27.19 -21.54
C ARG A 592 33.64 -28.01 -22.79
N ALA A 593 34.75 -27.69 -23.45
CA ALA A 593 35.23 -28.46 -24.61
C ALA A 593 35.62 -29.89 -24.22
N GLN A 594 36.35 -30.07 -23.11
CA GLN A 594 36.69 -31.38 -22.56
C GLN A 594 35.44 -32.19 -22.20
N LYS A 595 34.47 -31.60 -21.50
CA LYS A 595 33.20 -32.29 -21.21
C LYS A 595 32.46 -32.73 -22.47
N LEU A 596 32.42 -31.88 -23.50
CA LEU A 596 31.78 -32.24 -24.77
C LEU A 596 32.54 -33.37 -25.50
N GLU A 597 33.86 -33.39 -25.40
CA GLU A 597 34.70 -34.47 -25.97
C GLU A 597 34.53 -35.77 -25.20
N ASP A 598 34.51 -35.72 -23.86
CA ASP A 598 34.21 -36.85 -22.98
C ASP A 598 32.81 -37.41 -23.21
N ASP A 599 31.79 -36.54 -23.35
CA ASP A 599 30.42 -36.94 -23.67
C ASP A 599 30.33 -37.63 -25.04
N LYS A 600 31.04 -37.12 -26.06
CA LYS A 600 31.14 -37.77 -27.38
C LYS A 600 31.83 -39.14 -27.30
N ILE A 601 32.91 -39.26 -26.52
CA ILE A 601 33.61 -40.53 -26.30
C ILE A 601 32.71 -41.51 -25.54
N ALA A 602 31.94 -41.04 -24.56
CA ALA A 602 30.99 -41.86 -23.80
C ALA A 602 29.82 -42.32 -24.67
N GLU A 603 29.26 -41.45 -25.51
CA GLU A 603 28.20 -41.80 -26.46
C GLU A 603 28.71 -42.79 -27.52
N ALA A 604 29.92 -42.59 -28.06
CA ALA A 604 30.56 -43.54 -28.97
C ALA A 604 30.79 -44.91 -28.31
N LYS A 605 31.24 -44.94 -27.05
CA LYS A 605 31.37 -46.20 -26.28
C LYS A 605 30.02 -46.87 -26.04
N ARG A 606 28.96 -46.12 -25.74
CA ARG A 606 27.60 -46.68 -25.60
C ARG A 606 27.12 -47.30 -26.91
N VAL A 607 27.27 -46.59 -28.02
CA VAL A 607 26.93 -47.11 -29.36
C VAL A 607 27.77 -48.34 -29.70
N GLU A 608 29.06 -48.36 -29.38
CA GLU A 608 29.93 -49.52 -29.61
C GLU A 608 29.50 -50.73 -28.75
N THR A 609 29.18 -50.52 -27.46
CA THR A 609 28.66 -51.60 -26.61
C THR A 609 27.30 -52.12 -27.06
N GLU A 610 26.42 -51.25 -27.56
CA GLU A 610 25.12 -51.65 -28.09
C GLU A 610 25.27 -52.38 -29.43
N ALA A 611 26.20 -51.96 -30.29
CA ALA A 611 26.55 -52.65 -31.53
C ALA A 611 27.18 -54.01 -31.27
N LYS A 612 28.08 -54.12 -30.27
CA LYS A 612 28.65 -55.40 -29.80
C LYS A 612 27.55 -56.32 -29.27
N ARG A 613 26.61 -55.82 -28.45
CA ARG A 613 25.48 -56.62 -27.97
C ARG A 613 24.56 -57.11 -29.10
N ARG A 614 24.28 -56.25 -30.10
CA ARG A 614 23.50 -56.65 -31.29
C ARG A 614 24.24 -57.67 -32.16
N LEU A 615 25.57 -57.56 -32.28
CA LEU A 615 26.40 -58.55 -32.97
C LEU A 615 26.44 -59.88 -32.20
N GLU A 616 26.61 -59.85 -30.88
CA GLU A 616 26.54 -61.04 -30.03
C GLU A 616 25.16 -61.70 -30.10
N GLU A 617 24.07 -60.94 -30.07
CA GLU A 617 22.71 -61.48 -30.26
C GLU A 617 22.52 -62.12 -31.65
N LYS A 618 23.11 -61.55 -32.72
CA LYS A 618 23.09 -62.15 -34.06
C LYS A 618 23.91 -63.44 -34.12
N ILE A 619 25.12 -63.42 -33.56
CA ILE A 619 26.00 -64.60 -33.50
C ILE A 619 25.36 -65.70 -32.67
N GLN A 620 24.68 -65.36 -31.56
CA GLN A 620 23.97 -66.33 -30.74
C GLN A 620 22.80 -66.95 -31.50
N ARG A 621 22.00 -66.15 -32.23
CA ARG A 621 20.94 -66.69 -33.10
C ARG A 621 21.47 -67.58 -34.21
N GLU A 622 22.61 -67.23 -34.82
CA GLU A 622 23.26 -68.09 -35.83
C GLU A 622 23.80 -69.38 -35.20
N LYS A 623 24.39 -69.32 -33.99
CA LYS A 623 24.82 -70.51 -33.24
C LYS A 623 23.64 -71.41 -32.86
N ASP A 624 22.54 -70.85 -32.36
CA ASP A 624 21.34 -71.61 -32.03
C ASP A 624 20.70 -72.24 -33.29
N ALA A 625 20.77 -71.56 -34.43
CA ALA A 625 20.33 -72.12 -35.71
C ALA A 625 21.24 -73.27 -36.16
N ILE A 626 22.56 -73.13 -36.04
CA ILE A 626 23.53 -74.20 -36.34
C ILE A 626 23.37 -75.37 -35.37
N GLU A 627 23.12 -75.14 -34.08
CA GLU A 627 22.86 -76.21 -33.11
C GLU A 627 21.55 -76.95 -33.41
N ARG A 628 20.47 -76.25 -33.79
CA ARG A 628 19.24 -76.92 -34.26
C ARG A 628 19.50 -77.74 -35.52
N ASP A 629 20.23 -77.19 -36.49
CA ASP A 629 20.52 -77.89 -37.74
C ASP A 629 21.44 -79.12 -37.51
N ASN A 630 22.40 -79.02 -36.58
CA ASN A 630 23.22 -80.14 -36.14
C ASN A 630 22.42 -81.17 -35.34
N LYS A 631 21.46 -80.75 -34.49
CA LYS A 631 20.53 -81.66 -33.79
C LYS A 631 19.67 -82.43 -34.78
N VAL A 632 19.15 -81.78 -35.82
CA VAL A 632 18.38 -82.42 -36.90
C VAL A 632 19.26 -83.41 -37.69
N LYS A 633 20.47 -83.02 -38.09
CA LYS A 633 21.42 -83.91 -38.79
C LYS A 633 21.89 -85.10 -37.93
N LEU A 634 22.01 -84.91 -36.61
CA LEU A 634 22.36 -85.99 -35.68
C LEU A 634 21.16 -86.93 -35.45
N LEU A 635 19.93 -86.41 -35.38
CA LEU A 635 18.69 -87.20 -35.36
C LEU A 635 18.53 -88.03 -36.64
N GLU A 636 18.86 -87.48 -37.82
CA GLU A 636 18.88 -88.24 -39.07
C GLU A 636 19.95 -89.35 -39.06
N LYS A 637 21.15 -89.07 -38.52
CA LYS A 637 22.20 -90.09 -38.33
C LYS A 637 21.74 -91.20 -37.38
N ILE A 638 21.11 -90.85 -36.26
CA ILE A 638 20.60 -91.81 -35.25
C ILE A 638 19.44 -92.63 -35.83
N LYS A 639 18.58 -92.03 -36.67
CA LYS A 639 17.50 -92.73 -37.39
C LYS A 639 18.06 -93.70 -38.46
N SER A 640 19.17 -93.34 -39.11
CA SER A 640 19.86 -94.18 -40.10
C SER A 640 20.68 -95.34 -39.50
N GLN A 641 21.05 -95.25 -38.21
CA GLN A 641 21.78 -96.28 -37.47
C GLN A 641 20.89 -97.27 -36.70
N GLY A 642 19.57 -97.20 -36.92
CA GLY A 642 18.68 -98.36 -36.72
C GLY A 642 18.56 -98.87 -35.28
N ALA A 643 18.29 -98.01 -34.31
CA ALA A 643 17.74 -98.43 -33.02
C ALA A 643 17.11 -97.23 -32.30
N ILE A 644 15.78 -97.29 -32.11
CA ILE A 644 14.88 -96.43 -31.31
C ILE A 644 13.89 -95.60 -32.15
N LYS A 645 12.59 -95.84 -31.91
CA LYS A 645 11.44 -95.01 -32.34
C LYS A 645 11.15 -94.02 -31.20
N LEU A 646 11.49 -92.75 -31.40
CA LEU A 646 11.05 -91.61 -30.59
C LEU A 646 10.51 -90.56 -31.56
N ASP A 647 9.29 -90.08 -31.29
CA ASP A 647 8.57 -89.12 -32.12
C ASP A 647 8.97 -87.66 -31.79
N ILE A 648 8.65 -86.76 -32.73
CA ILE A 648 9.27 -85.44 -32.97
C ILE A 648 8.89 -84.35 -31.93
N GLU A 649 8.09 -84.65 -30.91
CA GLU A 649 7.58 -83.64 -29.96
C GLU A 649 8.42 -83.41 -28.69
N ASP A 650 9.47 -84.19 -28.43
CA ASP A 650 10.37 -84.02 -27.27
C ASP A 650 11.72 -83.32 -27.59
N ILE A 651 11.80 -82.60 -28.71
CA ILE A 651 13.06 -82.01 -29.23
C ILE A 651 13.58 -80.84 -28.37
N ASP A 652 12.74 -80.16 -27.59
CA ASP A 652 13.13 -78.99 -26.80
C ASP A 652 13.47 -79.31 -25.33
N THR A 653 13.24 -80.54 -24.85
CA THR A 653 13.47 -80.92 -23.45
C THR A 653 14.76 -81.69 -23.20
N VAL A 654 15.47 -82.13 -24.25
CA VAL A 654 16.70 -82.93 -24.12
C VAL A 654 17.92 -82.18 -24.63
N THR A 655 18.92 -82.01 -23.76
CA THR A 655 20.17 -81.29 -24.05
C THR A 655 21.18 -82.15 -24.82
N MET A 656 22.12 -81.51 -25.53
CA MET A 656 23.11 -82.20 -26.38
C MET A 656 24.01 -83.16 -25.59
N ASP A 657 24.25 -82.86 -24.31
CA ASP A 657 25.00 -83.72 -23.39
C ASP A 657 24.16 -84.90 -22.88
N GLU A 658 22.85 -84.74 -22.68
CA GLU A 658 21.95 -85.84 -22.31
C GLU A 658 21.75 -86.84 -23.47
N LEU A 659 21.72 -86.37 -24.71
CA LEU A 659 21.72 -87.22 -25.92
C LEU A 659 23.04 -87.98 -26.10
N ARG A 660 24.17 -87.34 -25.80
CA ARG A 660 25.49 -87.99 -25.78
C ARG A 660 25.62 -88.98 -24.63
N ASP A 661 25.10 -88.67 -23.45
CA ASP A 661 25.10 -89.58 -22.30
C ASP A 661 24.20 -90.78 -22.54
N MET A 662 23.07 -90.62 -23.24
CA MET A 662 22.24 -91.75 -23.66
C MET A 662 22.97 -92.61 -24.70
N GLN A 663 23.72 -92.00 -25.63
CA GLN A 663 24.58 -92.71 -26.58
C GLN A 663 25.75 -93.43 -25.89
N VAL A 664 26.39 -92.83 -24.88
CA VAL A 664 27.47 -93.44 -24.10
C VAL A 664 26.94 -94.56 -23.22
N LYS A 665 25.77 -94.41 -22.60
CA LYS A 665 25.10 -95.48 -21.83
C LYS A 665 24.71 -96.65 -22.74
N GLN A 666 24.24 -96.39 -23.96
CA GLN A 666 23.92 -97.44 -24.92
C GLN A 666 25.18 -98.15 -25.43
N LEU A 667 26.24 -97.41 -25.80
CA LEU A 667 27.53 -97.99 -26.18
C LEU A 667 28.20 -98.76 -25.02
N ALA A 668 28.02 -98.31 -23.77
CA ALA A 668 28.46 -99.05 -22.60
C ALA A 668 27.64 -100.33 -22.39
N LYS A 669 26.35 -100.32 -22.70
CA LYS A 669 25.48 -101.50 -22.68
C LYS A 669 25.90 -102.49 -23.77
N ASP A 670 26.10 -102.03 -25.00
CA ASP A 670 26.60 -102.86 -26.11
C ASP A 670 28.01 -103.42 -25.82
N LYS A 671 28.88 -102.63 -25.19
CA LYS A 671 30.22 -103.10 -24.74
C LYS A 671 30.11 -104.13 -23.62
N ASN A 672 29.19 -103.97 -22.68
CA ASN A 672 28.95 -104.95 -21.61
C ASN A 672 28.32 -106.24 -22.17
N ASP A 673 27.40 -106.13 -23.13
CA ASP A 673 26.81 -107.27 -23.81
C ASP A 673 27.87 -108.00 -24.66
N LEU A 674 28.75 -107.26 -25.35
CA LEU A 674 29.91 -107.82 -26.06
C LEU A 674 30.92 -108.46 -25.10
N GLN A 675 31.18 -107.87 -23.92
CA GLN A 675 32.02 -108.48 -22.89
C GLN A 675 31.39 -109.73 -22.28
N SER A 676 30.07 -109.76 -22.12
CA SER A 676 29.34 -110.96 -21.69
C SER A 676 29.43 -112.07 -22.75
N TYR A 677 29.34 -111.69 -24.02
CA TYR A 677 29.52 -112.58 -25.17
C TYR A 677 30.96 -113.10 -25.25
N VAL A 678 31.97 -112.25 -25.08
CA VAL A 678 33.40 -112.63 -25.03
C VAL A 678 33.69 -113.51 -23.81
N LYS A 679 33.10 -113.26 -22.64
CA LYS A 679 33.19 -114.17 -21.48
C LYS A 679 32.56 -115.53 -21.76
N SER A 680 31.44 -115.57 -22.49
CA SER A 680 30.80 -116.82 -22.91
C SER A 680 31.68 -117.60 -23.91
N LEU A 681 32.34 -116.90 -24.84
CA LEU A 681 33.31 -117.46 -25.78
C LEU A 681 34.59 -117.92 -25.08
N PHE A 682 35.08 -117.19 -24.07
CA PHE A 682 36.23 -117.60 -23.27
C PHE A 682 35.94 -118.87 -22.46
N LYS A 683 34.73 -119.01 -21.91
CA LYS A 683 34.31 -120.27 -21.28
C LYS A 683 34.27 -121.41 -22.29
N LYS A 684 33.76 -121.18 -23.51
CA LYS A 684 33.80 -122.19 -24.59
C LYS A 684 35.23 -122.55 -24.99
N LEU A 685 36.11 -121.56 -25.11
CA LEU A 685 37.53 -121.75 -25.44
C LEU A 685 38.27 -122.53 -24.35
N ASP A 686 38.04 -122.19 -23.07
CA ASP A 686 38.62 -122.89 -21.93
C ASP A 686 38.10 -124.33 -21.80
N HIS A 687 36.82 -124.56 -22.15
CA HIS A 687 36.28 -125.92 -22.30
C HIS A 687 36.95 -126.70 -23.45
N THR A 688 37.21 -126.06 -24.60
CA THR A 688 37.93 -126.71 -25.72
C THR A 688 39.40 -126.95 -25.41
N GLU A 689 40.09 -126.04 -24.72
CA GLU A 689 41.48 -126.20 -24.28
C GLU A 689 41.60 -127.32 -23.23
N ARG A 690 40.67 -127.40 -22.27
CA ARG A 690 40.59 -128.54 -21.33
C ARG A 690 40.28 -129.86 -22.04
N ALA A 691 39.50 -129.84 -23.12
CA ALA A 691 39.24 -131.04 -23.93
C ALA A 691 40.49 -131.47 -24.72
N TYR A 692 41.22 -130.52 -25.32
CA TYR A 692 42.50 -130.81 -26.01
C TYR A 692 43.57 -131.33 -25.04
N ARG A 693 43.73 -130.74 -23.85
CA ARG A 693 44.68 -131.24 -22.84
C ARG A 693 44.30 -132.60 -22.24
N LYS A 694 43.01 -132.93 -22.17
CA LYS A 694 42.56 -134.30 -21.79
C LYS A 694 42.80 -135.30 -22.91
N ALA A 695 42.72 -134.89 -24.19
CA ALA A 695 43.05 -135.74 -25.32
C ALA A 695 44.56 -136.06 -25.38
N GLU A 696 45.44 -135.14 -24.98
CA GLU A 696 46.90 -135.39 -24.91
C GLU A 696 47.32 -136.32 -23.76
N LEU A 697 46.50 -136.47 -22.70
CA LEU A 697 46.78 -137.40 -21.59
C LEU A 697 46.19 -138.81 -21.79
N GLY A 698 45.38 -139.01 -22.83
CA GLY A 698 44.86 -140.33 -23.23
C GLY A 698 45.81 -141.13 -24.14
N SER A 699 46.97 -140.58 -24.50
CA SER A 699 48.00 -141.25 -25.29
C SER A 699 49.36 -141.21 -24.58
N LEU A 700 49.52 -142.10 -23.61
CA LEU A 700 50.79 -142.72 -23.21
C LEU A 700 50.50 -144.10 -22.65
#